data_AF-A0A1U7LVX2-F1
#
_entry.id   AF-A0A1U7LVX2-F1
#
_cell.length_a   1.000
_cell.length_b   1.000
_cell.length_c   1.000
_cell.angle_alpha   90.00
_cell.angle_beta   90.00
_cell.angle_gamma   90.00
#
_symmetry.space_group_name_H-M   'P 1'
#
loop_
_entity.id
_entity.type
_entity.pdbx_description
1 polymer ?
#
loop_
_entity_poly.entity_id
_entity_poly.type
_entity_poly.pdbx_seq_one_letter_code
_entity_poly.pdbx_strand_id
1 'polypeptide(L)'
;YQFRDASTECNAQRGLRISELPRVLRIENLSSPSICGFEYTKKRFGEIAYRYKRCPHLVAIPISQLVFRIHRPDMRYLSINILIIALAADLFYGLSLFKRDVAEESYMPRLSEVCPTVRSLPKYSNTPFSNISPQEQQWYQNRVKKVVGAFALYLKNAGLKDVNPSDFLSESAVPLIGLAFSGGGNRAATVGAGEIKALDGRETTSITACTGGLLQVTVASVGLSGGSWTVASWAADGGRKIDEMVGSGLWDYTRNIILPYEDFKDNWDYWKSPIEMIKRFTTLGLTPSVTDFPWAAGIRPIQFYKNLNDKARTFSSLRELPAISSHDMPLPNVVVDVYIPNESGFDPVNLHQININPFNSRITDPDTSVEIDTQYLGSNAKYCMVNFDTLERVVGVSSSVFAAIVTRVDDFNIPSIIKTVIKTALGVLGPLGVVVAEWPNFMQNHEGPFKGASIFKVFDAGISGKGTPVEPLLYLGLDFIIAFDNNADDKAINWSNGKSGRFSYQRGQRPGFPPYPKVPETEAEYEDYGYKSQPALFGCYEKGVPMVLNIPNAPWSTQSNYSTFDLVYSKDRVRAAIDNGWNMMTQAGDPKFGKTVACAAIYRSSQRLGIPQTEECQSLFKKWCYSPGSKPAHADPYPPNKYYKTGERFHPEPKTDNTGLTETIVAENANAKPPPATQSIASKAWGWFKNLF
;
A
#
# COMPACT_ATOMS: atom_id res chain seq x y z
N TYR A 1 26.91 -4.62 44.15
CA TYR A 1 27.33 -3.60 45.13
C TYR A 1 26.23 -3.49 46.20
N GLN A 2 26.56 -3.83 47.44
CA GLN A 2 25.71 -3.68 48.63
C GLN A 2 25.54 -2.19 48.97
N PHE A 3 24.39 -1.80 49.52
CA PHE A 3 24.34 -0.81 50.59
C PHE A 3 23.29 -1.20 51.64
N ARG A 4 23.73 -1.05 52.90
CA ARG A 4 23.11 -1.45 54.17
C ARG A 4 22.08 -0.43 54.67
N ASP A 5 21.26 -0.95 55.59
CA ASP A 5 20.35 -0.32 56.54
C ASP A 5 20.80 0.99 57.20
N ALA A 6 19.79 1.81 57.54
CA ALA A 6 19.77 2.58 58.77
C ALA A 6 18.34 2.62 59.35
N SER A 7 18.17 1.96 60.48
CA SER A 7 17.01 1.99 61.38
C SER A 7 17.07 3.18 62.33
N THR A 8 15.92 3.78 62.66
CA THR A 8 15.72 4.49 63.94
C THR A 8 14.27 4.41 64.42
N GLU A 9 14.12 4.30 65.74
CA GLU A 9 12.99 3.79 66.51
C GLU A 9 11.84 4.77 66.82
N CYS A 10 10.69 4.16 67.14
CA CYS A 10 9.56 4.54 68.02
C CYS A 10 9.54 5.91 68.72
N ASN A 11 8.39 6.62 68.63
CA ASN A 11 7.43 6.70 69.75
C ASN A 11 6.11 7.46 69.45
N ALA A 12 5.07 6.99 70.17
CA ALA A 12 3.92 7.72 70.70
C ALA A 12 2.65 8.03 69.84
N GLN A 13 1.58 7.36 70.28
CA GLN A 13 0.15 7.64 70.15
C GLN A 13 -0.28 9.13 70.17
N ARG A 14 -1.26 9.48 69.32
CA ARG A 14 -2.59 10.02 69.72
C ARG A 14 -3.46 10.27 68.49
N GLY A 15 -4.72 9.83 68.57
CA GLY A 15 -5.66 9.75 67.44
C GLY A 15 -6.26 11.08 66.98
N LEU A 16 -6.80 11.07 65.77
CA LEU A 16 -7.73 12.06 65.25
C LEU A 16 -8.82 11.38 64.43
N ARG A 17 -10.01 11.97 64.51
CA ARG A 17 -11.36 11.40 64.35
C ARG A 17 -11.78 11.16 62.90
N ILE A 18 -12.63 10.15 62.73
CA ILE A 18 -13.44 9.86 61.55
C ILE A 18 -14.68 10.76 61.56
N SER A 19 -14.68 11.79 60.73
CA SER A 19 -15.84 12.53 60.21
C SER A 19 -15.22 13.61 59.31
N GLU A 20 -15.08 13.42 58.00
CA GLU A 20 -16.10 13.74 57.02
C GLU A 20 -15.62 13.20 55.66
N LEU A 21 -16.39 12.31 55.02
CA LEU A 21 -16.36 12.09 53.56
C LEU A 21 -17.70 11.45 53.15
N PRO A 22 -18.40 11.95 52.11
CA PRO A 22 -19.79 11.59 51.87
C PRO A 22 -19.97 10.20 51.24
N ARG A 23 -21.06 9.58 51.69
CA ARG A 23 -21.65 8.29 51.25
C ARG A 23 -22.00 8.28 49.76
N VAL A 24 -21.52 7.30 48.99
CA VAL A 24 -22.34 6.62 47.96
C VAL A 24 -21.81 5.19 47.74
N LEU A 25 -22.63 4.19 48.13
CA LEU A 25 -22.85 2.85 47.54
C LEU A 25 -23.15 1.82 48.65
N ARG A 26 -24.45 1.69 48.96
CA ARG A 26 -25.01 0.46 49.55
C ARG A 26 -25.10 -0.58 48.44
N ILE A 27 -24.51 -1.74 48.65
CA ILE A 27 -24.82 -2.96 47.92
C ILE A 27 -25.66 -3.81 48.88
N GLU A 28 -26.95 -3.93 48.61
CA GLU A 28 -27.84 -4.84 49.33
C GLU A 28 -28.00 -6.15 48.52
N ASN A 29 -27.79 -7.26 49.23
CA ASN A 29 -28.21 -8.64 48.96
C ASN A 29 -27.72 -9.39 47.70
N LEU A 30 -26.70 -10.23 47.90
CA LEU A 30 -26.69 -11.60 47.38
C LEU A 30 -26.26 -12.56 48.51
N SER A 31 -27.22 -13.30 49.04
CA SER A 31 -27.06 -14.35 50.03
C SER A 31 -26.73 -15.69 49.36
N SER A 32 -25.54 -16.25 49.60
CA SER A 32 -25.29 -17.70 49.81
C SER A 32 -23.79 -17.97 50.07
N PRO A 33 -23.42 -18.90 50.98
CA PRO A 33 -22.11 -18.96 51.61
C PRO A 33 -21.26 -20.12 51.09
N SER A 34 -20.04 -19.84 50.63
CA SER A 34 -18.86 -20.73 50.72
C SER A 34 -17.74 -20.15 49.86
N ILE A 35 -16.54 -19.97 50.41
CA ILE A 35 -15.22 -20.28 49.83
C ILE A 35 -14.11 -19.60 50.66
N CYS A 36 -13.20 -20.43 51.19
CA CYS A 36 -11.83 -20.15 51.68
C CYS A 36 -11.64 -19.25 52.91
N GLY A 37 -11.51 -19.88 54.09
CA GLY A 37 -10.92 -19.26 55.29
C GLY A 37 -9.40 -19.43 55.33
N PHE A 38 -8.69 -18.39 55.77
CA PHE A 38 -7.29 -18.48 56.20
C PHE A 38 -7.25 -18.97 57.64
N GLU A 39 -6.47 -20.02 57.93
CA GLU A 39 -6.11 -20.37 59.30
C GLU A 39 -4.68 -19.89 59.60
N TYR A 40 -4.51 -19.17 60.69
CA TYR A 40 -3.22 -18.77 61.24
C TYR A 40 -3.02 -19.44 62.61
N THR A 41 -1.95 -20.20 62.75
CA THR A 41 -1.44 -20.65 64.05
C THR A 41 -0.16 -19.88 64.39
N LYS A 42 -0.20 -19.12 65.49
CA LYS A 42 0.94 -18.41 66.07
C LYS A 42 1.80 -19.40 66.86
N LYS A 43 3.03 -19.71 66.41
CA LYS A 43 4.04 -20.34 67.27
C LYS A 43 4.87 -19.25 67.95
N ARG A 44 5.12 -19.40 69.26
CA ARG A 44 6.08 -18.57 70.00
C ARG A 44 7.48 -18.79 69.40
N PHE A 45 8.23 -17.71 69.24
CA PHE A 45 9.54 -17.59 68.58
C PHE A 45 9.50 -17.51 67.03
N GLY A 46 9.05 -16.36 66.53
CA GLY A 46 9.77 -15.62 65.49
C GLY A 46 9.68 -16.04 64.02
N GLU A 47 9.14 -17.21 63.64
CA GLU A 47 9.01 -17.59 62.21
C GLU A 47 7.55 -17.79 61.78
N ILE A 48 7.15 -17.07 60.72
CA ILE A 48 5.86 -17.28 60.03
C ILE A 48 6.11 -18.26 58.88
N ALA A 49 5.61 -19.49 59.01
CA ALA A 49 5.60 -20.47 57.93
C ALA A 49 4.26 -20.44 57.20
N TYR A 50 4.26 -20.14 55.89
CA TYR A 50 3.07 -20.24 55.04
C TYR A 50 2.92 -21.68 54.53
N ARG A 51 1.80 -22.35 54.85
CA ARG A 51 1.45 -23.63 54.24
C ARG A 51 0.39 -23.41 53.17
N TYR A 52 0.79 -23.56 51.90
CA TYR A 52 -0.15 -23.56 50.78
C TYR A 52 -0.95 -24.86 50.78
N LYS A 53 -2.28 -24.78 50.91
CA LYS A 53 -3.15 -25.92 50.61
C LYS A 53 -3.47 -25.86 49.12
N ARG A 54 -3.05 -26.88 48.35
CA ARG A 54 -3.45 -27.05 46.94
C ARG A 54 -4.97 -27.22 46.87
N CYS A 55 -5.66 -26.30 46.21
CA CYS A 55 -7.04 -26.49 45.76
C CYS A 55 -7.03 -26.96 44.29
N PRO A 56 -7.57 -28.15 43.96
CA PRO A 56 -7.90 -28.50 42.59
C PRO A 56 -9.25 -27.85 42.23
N HIS A 57 -9.38 -27.42 40.97
CA HIS A 57 -10.56 -26.78 40.36
C HIS A 57 -10.72 -25.27 40.59
N LEU A 58 -10.09 -24.47 39.73
CA LEU A 58 -10.59 -23.13 39.41
C LEU A 58 -11.85 -23.30 38.55
N VAL A 59 -13.01 -23.08 39.16
CA VAL A 59 -14.26 -22.85 38.43
C VAL A 59 -14.13 -21.49 37.75
N ALA A 60 -14.18 -21.49 36.42
CA ALA A 60 -14.22 -20.29 35.61
C ALA A 60 -15.48 -19.49 35.95
N ILE A 61 -15.32 -18.30 36.54
CA ILE A 61 -16.37 -17.29 36.50
C ILE A 61 -16.28 -16.66 35.11
N PRO A 62 -17.31 -16.76 34.26
CA PRO A 62 -17.27 -16.14 32.95
C PRO A 62 -17.35 -14.61 33.12
N ILE A 63 -16.30 -13.91 32.69
CA ILE A 63 -16.23 -12.44 32.63
C ILE A 63 -17.28 -11.86 31.65
N SER A 64 -18.05 -12.70 30.95
CA SER A 64 -19.18 -12.28 30.11
C SER A 64 -20.29 -11.55 30.87
N GLN A 65 -20.32 -11.60 32.22
CA GLN A 65 -21.24 -10.80 33.05
C GLN A 65 -20.64 -9.51 33.62
N LEU A 66 -19.37 -9.20 33.35
CA LEU A 66 -18.69 -7.98 33.78
C LEU A 66 -18.61 -6.93 32.65
N VAL A 67 -19.56 -6.95 31.72
CA VAL A 67 -19.79 -5.87 30.76
C VAL A 67 -20.36 -4.69 31.53
N PHE A 68 -19.50 -3.78 31.99
CA PHE A 68 -19.96 -2.49 32.47
C PHE A 68 -20.67 -1.75 31.32
N ARG A 69 -22.00 -1.63 31.40
CA ARG A 69 -22.73 -0.60 30.63
C ARG A 69 -22.36 0.77 31.20
N ILE A 70 -21.25 1.33 30.73
CA ILE A 70 -20.86 2.71 31.04
C ILE A 70 -21.62 3.63 30.08
N HIS A 71 -22.75 4.17 30.53
CA HIS A 71 -23.57 5.15 29.79
C HIS A 71 -23.18 6.60 30.10
N ARG A 72 -21.91 6.84 30.45
CA ARG A 72 -21.41 8.12 30.96
C ARG A 72 -20.23 8.61 30.10
N PRO A 73 -20.32 9.79 29.45
CA PRO A 73 -19.28 10.33 28.55
C PRO A 73 -17.90 10.51 29.21
N ASP A 74 -17.90 10.70 30.52
CA ASP A 74 -16.79 10.99 31.42
C ASP A 74 -15.93 9.78 31.81
N MET A 75 -16.37 8.55 31.51
CA MET A 75 -15.67 7.30 31.86
C MET A 75 -15.09 6.56 30.63
N ARG A 76 -15.14 7.17 29.44
CA ARG A 76 -14.63 6.63 28.16
C ARG A 76 -13.14 6.22 28.23
N TYR A 77 -12.33 6.94 29.00
CA TYR A 77 -10.91 6.66 29.19
C TYR A 77 -10.64 5.38 29.99
N LEU A 78 -11.51 5.02 30.94
CA LEU A 78 -11.34 3.82 31.77
C LEU A 78 -11.59 2.53 30.97
N SER A 79 -12.61 2.54 30.09
CA SER A 79 -12.88 1.45 29.14
C SER A 79 -11.75 1.25 28.13
N ILE A 80 -11.14 2.35 27.64
CA ILE A 80 -9.97 2.32 26.75
C ILE A 80 -8.75 1.70 27.45
N ASN A 81 -8.49 2.05 28.71
CA ASN A 81 -7.40 1.44 29.49
C ASN A 81 -7.57 -0.08 29.68
N ILE A 82 -8.81 -0.56 29.87
CA ILE A 82 -9.13 -1.99 30.02
C ILE A 82 -8.90 -2.74 28.70
N LEU A 83 -9.26 -2.16 27.55
CA LEU A 83 -8.95 -2.73 26.23
C LEU A 83 -7.47 -2.91 26.01
N ILE A 84 -6.68 -1.93 26.45
CA ILE A 84 -5.25 -1.90 26.17
C ILE A 84 -4.51 -2.87 27.06
N ILE A 85 -4.97 -3.04 28.30
CA ILE A 85 -4.52 -4.11 29.20
C ILE A 85 -4.95 -5.48 28.65
N ALA A 86 -6.16 -5.61 28.08
CA ALA A 86 -6.61 -6.86 27.47
C ALA A 86 -5.85 -7.20 26.17
N LEU A 87 -5.61 -6.21 25.29
CA LEU A 87 -4.79 -6.32 24.09
C LEU A 87 -3.36 -6.73 24.44
N ALA A 88 -2.76 -6.08 25.43
CA ALA A 88 -1.45 -6.46 25.95
C ALA A 88 -1.48 -7.85 26.59
N ALA A 89 -2.50 -8.18 27.38
CA ALA A 89 -2.60 -9.47 28.04
C ALA A 89 -2.79 -10.63 27.03
N ASP A 90 -3.57 -10.43 25.97
CA ASP A 90 -3.73 -11.40 24.88
C ASP A 90 -2.48 -11.51 24.00
N LEU A 91 -1.79 -10.39 23.71
CA LEU A 91 -0.51 -10.38 23.00
C LEU A 91 0.60 -11.11 23.78
N PHE A 92 0.66 -10.92 25.10
CA PHE A 92 1.80 -11.35 25.92
C PHE A 92 1.56 -12.67 26.68
N TYR A 93 0.32 -13.03 27.01
CA TYR A 93 0.02 -14.18 27.88
C TYR A 93 -0.90 -15.24 27.26
N GLY A 94 -1.43 -15.04 26.04
CA GLY A 94 -2.21 -16.06 25.33
C GLY A 94 -3.49 -16.51 26.06
N LEU A 95 -4.06 -15.66 26.91
CA LEU A 95 -5.27 -15.95 27.68
C LEU A 95 -6.51 -15.81 26.78
N SER A 96 -6.89 -16.89 26.11
CA SER A 96 -8.13 -16.97 25.32
C SER A 96 -9.36 -16.69 26.20
N LEU A 97 -9.93 -15.49 26.10
CA LEU A 97 -11.10 -15.06 26.87
C LEU A 97 -12.43 -15.18 26.12
N PHE A 98 -12.44 -15.39 24.79
CA PHE A 98 -13.68 -15.41 24.00
C PHE A 98 -13.66 -16.39 22.81
N LYS A 99 -14.87 -16.80 22.38
CA LYS A 99 -15.12 -17.82 21.34
C LYS A 99 -14.86 -17.27 19.93
N ARG A 100 -14.30 -18.11 19.05
CA ARG A 100 -13.86 -17.79 17.68
C ARG A 100 -15.02 -17.65 16.68
N ASP A 101 -14.86 -16.80 15.68
CA ASP A 101 -15.70 -16.75 14.47
C ASP A 101 -15.14 -17.71 13.39
N VAL A 102 -15.98 -18.62 12.91
CA VAL A 102 -15.59 -19.73 12.01
C VAL A 102 -15.18 -19.25 10.60
N ALA A 103 -15.67 -18.09 10.15
CA ALA A 103 -15.38 -17.53 8.84
C ALA A 103 -13.97 -16.93 8.70
N GLU A 104 -13.34 -16.50 9.81
CA GLU A 104 -11.96 -15.98 9.76
C GLU A 104 -10.93 -17.12 9.70
N GLU A 105 -11.24 -18.31 10.24
CA GLU A 105 -10.30 -19.45 10.25
C GLU A 105 -10.00 -19.98 8.83
N SER A 106 -10.92 -19.88 7.87
CA SER A 106 -10.74 -20.46 6.52
C SER A 106 -9.69 -19.75 5.67
N TYR A 107 -9.42 -18.47 5.95
CA TYR A 107 -8.47 -17.64 5.20
C TYR A 107 -7.17 -17.38 5.95
N MET A 108 -6.99 -18.00 7.13
CA MET A 108 -5.72 -17.95 7.83
C MET A 108 -4.67 -18.80 7.10
N PRO A 109 -3.38 -18.39 7.14
CA PRO A 109 -2.31 -19.21 6.61
C PRO A 109 -2.29 -20.57 7.28
N ARG A 110 -2.06 -21.60 6.49
CA ARG A 110 -2.00 -22.97 6.98
C ARG A 110 -1.03 -23.79 6.16
N LEU A 111 -0.45 -24.78 6.81
CA LEU A 111 0.33 -25.79 6.13
C LEU A 111 -0.57 -26.54 5.15
N SER A 112 -0.04 -26.74 3.95
CA SER A 112 -0.63 -27.56 2.91
C SER A 112 0.10 -28.89 2.84
N GLU A 113 -0.66 -29.98 2.75
CA GLU A 113 -0.10 -31.32 2.49
C GLU A 113 0.42 -31.43 1.05
N VAL A 114 -0.09 -30.58 0.16
CA VAL A 114 0.36 -30.45 -1.23
C VAL A 114 1.37 -29.32 -1.32
N CYS A 115 2.55 -29.63 -1.86
CA CYS A 115 3.57 -28.64 -2.19
C CYS A 115 3.51 -28.27 -3.66
N PRO A 116 3.63 -26.99 -4.02
CA PRO A 116 3.70 -26.57 -5.41
C PRO A 116 5.05 -26.93 -6.01
N THR A 117 5.08 -26.98 -7.33
CA THR A 117 6.34 -26.94 -8.08
C THR A 117 6.72 -25.49 -8.31
N VAL A 118 7.90 -25.10 -7.86
CA VAL A 118 8.52 -23.83 -8.26
C VAL A 118 9.11 -24.02 -9.66
N ARG A 119 8.68 -23.18 -10.59
CA ARG A 119 9.01 -23.33 -12.02
C ARG A 119 10.07 -22.31 -12.41
N SER A 120 11.10 -22.76 -13.11
CA SER A 120 12.02 -21.86 -13.81
C SER A 120 11.35 -21.25 -15.03
N LEU A 121 11.50 -19.93 -15.18
CA LEU A 121 10.96 -19.18 -16.30
C LEU A 121 12.02 -19.04 -17.41
N PRO A 122 11.59 -18.87 -18.68
CA PRO A 122 12.51 -18.55 -19.77
C PRO A 122 13.28 -17.26 -19.51
N LYS A 123 14.47 -17.15 -20.11
CA LYS A 123 15.19 -15.88 -20.18
C LYS A 123 14.40 -14.87 -21.01
N TYR A 124 14.64 -13.58 -20.74
CA TYR A 124 13.97 -12.51 -21.45
C TYR A 124 14.09 -12.64 -22.98
N SER A 125 12.94 -12.52 -23.64
CA SER A 125 12.78 -12.31 -25.07
C SER A 125 11.74 -11.20 -25.30
N ASN A 126 11.84 -10.49 -26.41
CA ASN A 126 10.87 -9.47 -26.79
C ASN A 126 9.58 -10.04 -27.42
N THR A 127 9.42 -11.37 -27.43
CA THR A 127 8.20 -12.02 -27.91
C THR A 127 7.09 -11.89 -26.86
N PRO A 128 5.88 -11.43 -27.23
CA PRO A 128 4.77 -11.31 -26.30
C PRO A 128 4.52 -12.59 -25.51
N PHE A 129 4.42 -12.45 -24.18
CA PHE A 129 4.14 -13.53 -23.23
C PHE A 129 5.14 -14.70 -23.24
N SER A 130 6.31 -14.60 -23.86
CA SER A 130 7.28 -15.71 -23.87
C SER A 130 8.00 -15.92 -22.54
N ASN A 131 7.99 -14.91 -21.67
CA ASN A 131 8.81 -14.87 -20.45
C ASN A 131 8.01 -15.21 -19.18
N ILE A 132 6.80 -15.76 -19.34
CA ILE A 132 5.85 -16.05 -18.25
C ILE A 132 5.34 -17.48 -18.35
N SER A 133 4.62 -17.94 -17.33
CA SER A 133 4.06 -19.29 -17.27
C SER A 133 3.10 -19.61 -18.40
N PRO A 134 2.97 -20.90 -18.80
CA PRO A 134 1.92 -21.33 -19.73
C PRO A 134 0.50 -20.98 -19.24
N GLN A 135 0.27 -20.95 -17.92
CA GLN A 135 -1.03 -20.61 -17.34
C GLN A 135 -1.35 -19.13 -17.55
N GLU A 136 -0.37 -18.26 -17.31
CA GLU A 136 -0.51 -16.81 -17.48
C GLU A 136 -0.56 -16.44 -18.98
N GLN A 137 0.22 -17.13 -19.82
CA GLN A 137 0.11 -17.06 -21.29
C GLN A 137 -1.32 -17.33 -21.74
N GLN A 138 -1.92 -18.43 -21.27
CA GLN A 138 -3.30 -18.78 -21.63
C GLN A 138 -4.30 -17.70 -21.17
N TRP A 139 -4.11 -17.15 -19.96
CA TRP A 139 -4.97 -16.07 -19.47
C TRP A 139 -4.87 -14.82 -20.36
N TYR A 140 -3.66 -14.37 -20.69
CA TYR A 140 -3.48 -13.19 -21.56
C TYR A 140 -3.98 -13.44 -22.98
N GLN A 141 -3.77 -14.63 -23.55
CA GLN A 141 -4.32 -14.96 -24.88
C GLN A 141 -5.85 -14.88 -24.89
N ASN A 142 -6.53 -15.34 -23.84
CA ASN A 142 -7.98 -15.19 -23.75
C ASN A 142 -8.42 -13.74 -23.50
N ARG A 143 -7.63 -12.95 -22.76
CA ARG A 143 -7.83 -11.50 -22.65
C ARG A 143 -7.69 -10.81 -23.99
N VAL A 144 -6.69 -11.17 -24.81
CA VAL A 144 -6.48 -10.59 -26.16
C VAL A 144 -7.72 -10.75 -27.03
N LYS A 145 -8.44 -11.88 -26.94
CA LYS A 145 -9.73 -12.08 -27.64
C LYS A 145 -10.80 -11.06 -27.25
N LYS A 146 -10.88 -10.71 -25.96
CA LYS A 146 -11.79 -9.64 -25.47
C LYS A 146 -11.33 -8.26 -25.94
N VAL A 147 -10.01 -8.04 -25.95
CA VAL A 147 -9.38 -6.79 -26.36
C VAL A 147 -9.66 -6.48 -27.84
N VAL A 148 -9.71 -7.47 -28.75
CA VAL A 148 -10.06 -7.25 -30.17
C VAL A 148 -11.39 -6.49 -30.32
N GLY A 149 -12.43 -6.92 -29.61
CA GLY A 149 -13.75 -6.26 -29.67
C GLY A 149 -13.74 -4.88 -29.00
N ALA A 150 -13.09 -4.76 -27.84
CA ALA A 150 -12.96 -3.48 -27.15
C ALA A 150 -12.16 -2.45 -27.96
N PHE A 151 -11.15 -2.90 -28.70
CA PHE A 151 -10.28 -2.04 -29.50
C PHE A 151 -11.01 -1.43 -30.69
N ALA A 152 -11.93 -2.18 -31.33
CA ALA A 152 -12.80 -1.64 -32.37
C ALA A 152 -13.62 -0.45 -31.87
N LEU A 153 -14.20 -0.57 -30.67
CA LEU A 153 -14.96 0.50 -30.04
C LEU A 153 -14.05 1.68 -29.66
N TYR A 154 -12.87 1.41 -29.12
CA TYR A 154 -11.91 2.46 -28.77
C TYR A 154 -11.44 3.26 -30.01
N LEU A 155 -11.06 2.60 -31.10
CA LEU A 155 -10.65 3.29 -32.34
C LEU A 155 -11.77 4.16 -32.90
N LYS A 156 -13.03 3.69 -32.83
CA LYS A 156 -14.21 4.49 -33.19
C LYS A 156 -14.33 5.74 -32.32
N ASN A 157 -14.16 5.60 -31.00
CA ASN A 157 -14.22 6.72 -30.05
C ASN A 157 -13.08 7.72 -30.25
N ALA A 158 -11.87 7.24 -30.56
CA ALA A 158 -10.69 8.07 -30.79
C ALA A 158 -10.79 8.91 -32.08
N GLY A 159 -11.48 8.39 -33.11
CA GLY A 159 -11.76 9.14 -34.33
C GLY A 159 -10.50 9.59 -35.08
N LEU A 160 -9.52 8.69 -35.19
CA LEU A 160 -8.29 8.93 -35.96
C LEU A 160 -8.60 9.04 -37.46
N LYS A 161 -7.98 10.02 -38.12
CA LYS A 161 -8.10 10.22 -39.57
C LYS A 161 -7.21 9.23 -40.31
N ASP A 162 -7.72 8.72 -41.42
CA ASP A 162 -7.00 7.84 -42.36
C ASP A 162 -6.43 6.57 -41.72
N VAL A 163 -7.00 6.16 -40.58
CA VAL A 163 -6.74 4.86 -39.94
C VAL A 163 -7.94 3.98 -40.21
N ASN A 164 -7.72 2.83 -40.85
CA ASN A 164 -8.77 1.83 -41.01
C ASN A 164 -8.80 0.91 -39.77
N PRO A 165 -9.86 0.94 -38.94
CA PRO A 165 -9.89 0.15 -37.72
C PRO A 165 -9.73 -1.34 -37.98
N SER A 166 -10.27 -1.88 -39.08
CA SER A 166 -10.25 -3.32 -39.39
C SER A 166 -8.85 -3.90 -39.46
N ASP A 167 -7.85 -3.08 -39.80
CA ASP A 167 -6.46 -3.52 -39.94
C ASP A 167 -5.88 -3.99 -38.59
N PHE A 168 -6.48 -3.56 -37.48
CA PHE A 168 -6.01 -3.86 -36.13
C PHE A 168 -6.91 -4.86 -35.36
N LEU A 169 -7.98 -5.37 -35.97
CA LEU A 169 -9.00 -6.19 -35.29
C LEU A 169 -8.74 -7.69 -35.40
N SER A 170 -7.53 -8.12 -35.10
CA SER A 170 -7.18 -9.54 -34.97
C SER A 170 -6.27 -9.77 -33.76
N GLU A 171 -6.19 -11.02 -33.27
CA GLU A 171 -5.36 -11.35 -32.09
C GLU A 171 -3.87 -11.02 -32.30
N SER A 172 -3.38 -11.08 -33.54
CA SER A 172 -1.98 -10.73 -33.87
C SER A 172 -1.77 -9.23 -34.16
N ALA A 173 -2.85 -8.50 -34.46
CA ALA A 173 -2.81 -7.10 -34.89
C ALA A 173 -3.16 -6.11 -33.76
N VAL A 174 -3.93 -6.54 -32.77
CA VAL A 174 -4.35 -5.68 -31.66
C VAL A 174 -3.14 -5.30 -30.80
N PRO A 175 -3.05 -4.05 -30.29
CA PRO A 175 -1.94 -3.67 -29.43
C PRO A 175 -2.03 -4.28 -28.04
N LEU A 176 -0.88 -4.59 -27.47
CA LEU A 176 -0.75 -5.04 -26.09
C LEU A 176 -0.42 -3.83 -25.19
N ILE A 177 -1.37 -3.42 -24.35
CA ILE A 177 -1.27 -2.21 -23.53
C ILE A 177 -1.22 -2.54 -22.04
N GLY A 178 -0.31 -1.91 -21.30
CA GLY A 178 -0.17 -2.03 -19.85
C GLY A 178 -0.29 -0.70 -19.11
N LEU A 179 -0.73 -0.74 -17.85
CA LEU A 179 -0.83 0.43 -16.97
C LEU A 179 0.06 0.25 -15.74
N ALA A 180 0.87 1.25 -15.39
CA ALA A 180 1.72 1.25 -14.21
C ALA A 180 1.34 2.41 -13.28
N PHE A 181 1.03 2.10 -12.02
CA PHE A 181 0.62 3.05 -10.99
C PHE A 181 1.69 3.17 -9.91
N SER A 182 2.19 4.40 -9.69
CA SER A 182 3.28 4.63 -8.75
C SER A 182 2.87 4.51 -7.27
N GLY A 183 3.88 4.53 -6.40
CA GLY A 183 3.70 4.74 -4.97
C GLY A 183 3.33 6.18 -4.62
N GLY A 184 2.94 6.39 -3.36
CA GLY A 184 2.55 7.71 -2.86
C GLY A 184 1.36 7.77 -1.89
N GLY A 185 1.00 6.66 -1.26
CA GLY A 185 -0.11 6.62 -0.30
C GLY A 185 -1.46 7.03 -0.90
N ASN A 186 -2.29 7.69 -0.09
CA ASN A 186 -3.62 8.16 -0.51
C ASN A 186 -3.55 9.08 -1.73
N ARG A 187 -2.48 9.87 -1.90
CA ARG A 187 -2.27 10.71 -3.08
C ARG A 187 -2.25 9.87 -4.34
N ALA A 188 -1.32 8.92 -4.42
CA ALA A 188 -1.20 8.04 -5.58
C ALA A 188 -2.47 7.19 -5.76
N ALA A 189 -3.10 6.78 -4.65
CA ALA A 189 -4.32 6.00 -4.73
C ALA A 189 -5.48 6.78 -5.39
N THR A 190 -5.76 7.98 -4.88
CA THR A 190 -6.87 8.83 -5.33
C THR A 190 -6.65 9.44 -6.70
N VAL A 191 -5.43 9.90 -7.00
CA VAL A 191 -5.07 10.38 -8.36
C VAL A 191 -5.12 9.20 -9.35
N GLY A 192 -4.60 8.03 -8.95
CA GLY A 192 -4.69 6.78 -9.71
C GLY A 192 -6.10 6.35 -10.09
N ALA A 193 -7.08 6.57 -9.21
CA ALA A 193 -8.48 6.35 -9.55
C ALA A 193 -9.00 7.32 -10.61
N GLY A 194 -8.60 8.59 -10.56
CA GLY A 194 -8.89 9.57 -11.61
C GLY A 194 -8.35 9.14 -12.97
N GLU A 195 -7.14 8.59 -12.98
CA GLU A 195 -6.47 8.08 -14.17
C GLU A 195 -7.20 6.84 -14.73
N ILE A 196 -7.65 5.90 -13.89
CA ILE A 196 -8.51 4.79 -14.31
C ILE A 196 -9.82 5.32 -14.93
N LYS A 197 -10.48 6.27 -14.28
CA LYS A 197 -11.72 6.90 -14.75
C LYS A 197 -11.53 7.53 -16.14
N ALA A 198 -10.38 8.18 -16.38
CA ALA A 198 -10.06 8.80 -17.67
C ALA A 198 -9.91 7.79 -18.83
N LEU A 199 -9.55 6.55 -18.55
CA LEU A 199 -9.39 5.51 -19.57
C LEU A 199 -10.66 4.69 -19.79
N ASP A 200 -11.65 4.81 -18.91
CA ASP A 200 -12.83 3.96 -18.89
C ASP A 200 -13.82 4.32 -20.02
N GLY A 201 -14.08 3.36 -20.91
CA GLY A 201 -15.08 3.50 -21.98
C GLY A 201 -16.53 3.52 -21.51
N ARG A 202 -16.79 3.36 -20.20
CA ARG A 202 -18.12 3.53 -19.60
C ARG A 202 -18.40 4.99 -19.21
N GLU A 203 -17.40 5.86 -19.27
CA GLU A 203 -17.49 7.28 -18.93
C GLU A 203 -17.65 8.14 -20.18
N THR A 204 -18.75 8.89 -20.27
CA THR A 204 -19.04 9.74 -21.45
C THR A 204 -18.05 10.88 -21.61
N THR A 205 -17.55 11.43 -20.50
CA THR A 205 -16.52 12.48 -20.49
C THR A 205 -15.19 11.95 -21.02
N SER A 206 -14.80 10.73 -20.64
CA SER A 206 -13.59 10.05 -21.12
C SER A 206 -13.68 9.70 -22.60
N ILE A 207 -14.84 9.27 -23.10
CA ILE A 207 -15.08 9.07 -24.54
C ILE A 207 -14.89 10.40 -25.30
N THR A 208 -15.46 11.48 -24.77
CA THR A 208 -15.36 12.82 -25.38
C THR A 208 -13.91 13.31 -25.44
N ALA A 209 -13.10 12.96 -24.43
CA ALA A 209 -11.67 13.22 -24.40
C ALA A 209 -10.82 12.27 -25.28
N CYS A 210 -11.44 11.36 -26.03
CA CYS A 210 -10.79 10.35 -26.88
C CYS A 210 -9.90 9.33 -26.15
N THR A 211 -9.95 9.26 -24.81
CA THR A 211 -9.22 8.28 -23.98
C THR A 211 -10.10 7.13 -23.50
N GLY A 212 -11.43 7.32 -23.48
CA GLY A 212 -12.41 6.33 -23.04
C GLY A 212 -12.43 5.09 -23.93
N GLY A 213 -12.15 3.94 -23.32
CA GLY A 213 -12.07 2.63 -23.97
C GLY A 213 -10.70 1.97 -23.81
N LEU A 214 -9.65 2.75 -23.52
CA LEU A 214 -8.29 2.24 -23.30
C LEU A 214 -8.21 1.26 -22.13
N LEU A 215 -9.00 1.48 -21.07
CA LEU A 215 -9.05 0.57 -19.93
C LEU A 215 -9.53 -0.84 -20.34
N GLN A 216 -10.51 -0.91 -21.23
CA GLN A 216 -11.03 -2.17 -21.76
C GLN A 216 -10.05 -2.86 -22.71
N VAL A 217 -9.11 -2.12 -23.30
CA VAL A 217 -8.05 -2.62 -24.21
C VAL A 217 -6.80 -3.05 -23.44
N THR A 218 -6.61 -2.58 -22.21
CA THR A 218 -5.45 -2.94 -21.38
C THR A 218 -5.46 -4.43 -21.01
N VAL A 219 -4.28 -5.07 -21.10
CA VAL A 219 -4.09 -6.48 -20.76
C VAL A 219 -3.60 -6.69 -19.32
N ALA A 220 -2.80 -5.76 -18.79
CA ALA A 220 -2.24 -5.85 -17.44
C ALA A 220 -2.16 -4.47 -16.77
N SER A 221 -2.36 -4.44 -15.45
CA SER A 221 -2.12 -3.27 -14.61
C SER A 221 -1.23 -3.65 -13.45
N VAL A 222 -0.28 -2.79 -13.09
CA VAL A 222 0.65 -3.02 -11.98
C VAL A 222 0.71 -1.81 -11.06
N GLY A 223 0.72 -2.06 -9.76
CA GLY A 223 0.81 -1.02 -8.73
C GLY A 223 1.85 -1.34 -7.67
N LEU A 224 2.45 -0.30 -7.11
CA LEU A 224 3.29 -0.39 -5.91
C LEU A 224 2.81 0.61 -4.86
N SER A 225 2.98 0.30 -3.58
CA SER A 225 2.60 1.19 -2.46
C SER A 225 1.18 1.75 -2.65
N GLY A 226 0.96 3.07 -2.63
CA GLY A 226 -0.35 3.68 -2.92
C GLY A 226 -1.02 3.22 -4.23
N GLY A 227 -0.24 2.99 -5.31
CA GLY A 227 -0.76 2.43 -6.56
C GLY A 227 -1.17 0.96 -6.46
N SER A 228 -0.56 0.19 -5.54
CA SER A 228 -1.03 -1.17 -5.22
C SER A 228 -2.41 -1.14 -4.58
N TRP A 229 -2.72 -0.08 -3.80
CA TRP A 229 -4.03 0.10 -3.20
C TRP A 229 -5.06 0.31 -4.32
N THR A 230 -4.76 1.17 -5.30
CA THR A 230 -5.60 1.39 -6.49
C THR A 230 -5.90 0.09 -7.23
N VAL A 231 -4.86 -0.61 -7.68
CA VAL A 231 -5.00 -1.77 -8.57
C VAL A 231 -5.68 -2.94 -7.85
N ALA A 232 -5.25 -3.26 -6.62
CA ALA A 232 -5.77 -4.42 -5.90
C ALA A 232 -7.20 -4.21 -5.41
N SER A 233 -7.54 -3.03 -4.88
CA SER A 233 -8.92 -2.78 -4.39
C SER A 233 -9.92 -2.65 -5.53
N TRP A 234 -9.56 -1.98 -6.62
CA TRP A 234 -10.40 -1.91 -7.81
C TRP A 234 -10.67 -3.29 -8.42
N ALA A 235 -9.66 -4.17 -8.44
CA ALA A 235 -9.83 -5.56 -8.86
C ALA A 235 -10.70 -6.37 -7.90
N ALA A 236 -10.48 -6.23 -6.59
CA ALA A 236 -11.30 -6.90 -5.57
C ALA A 236 -12.76 -6.45 -5.60
N ASP A 237 -13.03 -5.21 -6.03
CA ASP A 237 -14.38 -4.67 -6.25
C ASP A 237 -15.03 -5.14 -7.57
N GLY A 238 -14.33 -5.93 -8.37
CA GLY A 238 -14.81 -6.42 -9.66
C GLY A 238 -14.77 -5.38 -10.77
N GLY A 239 -13.98 -4.31 -10.61
CA GLY A 239 -13.73 -3.33 -11.66
C GLY A 239 -14.90 -2.38 -11.93
N ARG A 240 -15.72 -2.03 -10.92
CA ARG A 240 -16.79 -1.01 -11.07
C ARG A 240 -16.21 0.33 -11.52
N LYS A 241 -17.09 1.23 -12.00
CA LYS A 241 -16.68 2.61 -12.27
C LYS A 241 -16.23 3.24 -10.95
N ILE A 242 -15.21 4.09 -11.03
CA ILE A 242 -14.57 4.69 -9.87
C ILE A 242 -15.57 5.47 -9.00
N ASP A 243 -16.45 6.25 -9.61
CA ASP A 243 -17.47 7.02 -8.88
C ASP A 243 -18.48 6.11 -8.15
N GLU A 244 -18.81 4.95 -8.71
CA GLU A 244 -19.70 3.96 -8.08
C GLU A 244 -19.00 3.24 -6.93
N MET A 245 -17.71 2.92 -7.09
CA MET A 245 -16.89 2.32 -6.05
C MET A 245 -16.77 3.27 -4.85
N VAL A 246 -16.35 4.51 -5.08
CA VAL A 246 -16.22 5.54 -4.03
C VAL A 246 -17.59 5.87 -3.42
N GLY A 247 -18.63 5.99 -4.25
CA GLY A 247 -20.01 6.24 -3.80
C GLY A 247 -20.58 5.14 -2.91
N SER A 248 -20.09 3.90 -3.01
CA SER A 248 -20.49 2.78 -2.14
C SER A 248 -19.87 2.82 -0.74
N GLY A 249 -18.94 3.74 -0.49
CA GLY A 249 -18.20 3.86 0.77
C GLY A 249 -16.92 3.05 0.83
N LEU A 250 -16.49 2.41 -0.27
CA LEU A 250 -15.10 2.01 -0.44
C LEU A 250 -14.23 3.26 -0.60
N TRP A 251 -12.99 3.19 -0.14
CA TRP A 251 -12.06 4.32 -0.13
C TRP A 251 -12.55 5.51 0.69
N ASP A 252 -13.20 5.20 1.82
CA ASP A 252 -13.59 6.19 2.82
C ASP A 252 -12.36 6.66 3.62
N TYR A 253 -11.53 7.47 2.97
CA TYR A 253 -10.31 8.03 3.54
C TYR A 253 -10.56 9.04 4.69
N THR A 254 -11.81 9.30 5.07
CA THR A 254 -12.09 10.13 6.26
C THR A 254 -11.83 9.38 7.56
N ARG A 255 -11.69 8.05 7.51
CA ARG A 255 -11.50 7.20 8.70
C ARG A 255 -10.04 7.11 9.11
N ASN A 256 -9.81 7.01 10.41
CA ASN A 256 -8.49 6.73 10.94
C ASN A 256 -8.16 5.24 10.79
N ILE A 257 -6.95 4.93 10.31
CA ILE A 257 -6.46 3.57 10.08
C ILE A 257 -6.35 2.74 11.39
N ILE A 258 -6.08 3.41 12.52
CA ILE A 258 -5.88 2.77 13.83
C ILE A 258 -7.21 2.62 14.58
N LEU A 259 -8.06 3.65 14.54
CA LEU A 259 -9.38 3.67 15.19
C LEU A 259 -10.47 4.07 14.18
N PRO A 260 -10.84 3.16 13.25
CA PRO A 260 -11.76 3.49 12.15
C PRO A 260 -13.21 3.65 12.57
N TYR A 261 -13.57 3.29 13.82
CA TYR A 261 -14.93 3.37 14.34
C TYR A 261 -15.02 4.31 15.55
N GLU A 262 -16.20 4.87 15.81
CA GLU A 262 -16.44 5.64 17.05
C GLU A 262 -16.63 4.71 18.24
N ASP A 263 -17.28 3.56 18.02
CA ASP A 263 -17.59 2.59 19.05
C ASP A 263 -16.38 1.73 19.41
N PHE A 264 -16.17 1.58 20.72
CA PHE A 264 -15.10 0.79 21.29
C PHE A 264 -15.14 -0.68 20.86
N LYS A 265 -16.34 -1.27 20.91
CA LYS A 265 -16.54 -2.68 20.59
C LYS A 265 -16.17 -2.95 19.13
N ASP A 266 -16.53 -2.05 18.23
CA ASP A 266 -16.26 -2.20 16.81
C ASP A 266 -14.76 -2.05 16.51
N ASN A 267 -14.06 -1.13 17.19
CA ASN A 267 -12.60 -1.06 17.11
C ASN A 267 -11.92 -2.30 17.72
N TRP A 268 -12.46 -2.87 18.79
CA TRP A 268 -11.95 -4.13 19.36
C TRP A 268 -12.14 -5.28 18.39
N ASP A 269 -13.35 -5.45 17.86
CA ASP A 269 -13.68 -6.49 16.88
C ASP A 269 -12.81 -6.34 15.61
N TYR A 270 -12.53 -5.11 15.20
CA TYR A 270 -11.58 -4.79 14.13
C TYR A 270 -10.15 -5.30 14.40
N TRP A 271 -9.64 -5.12 15.61
CA TRP A 271 -8.28 -5.52 16.00
C TRP A 271 -8.14 -7.01 16.36
N LYS A 272 -9.23 -7.75 16.60
CA LYS A 272 -9.18 -9.21 16.87
C LYS A 272 -8.51 -9.98 15.74
N SER A 273 -8.94 -9.72 14.51
CA SER A 273 -8.49 -10.41 13.30
C SER A 273 -6.95 -10.37 13.13
N PRO A 274 -6.28 -9.20 13.15
CA PRO A 274 -4.81 -9.15 13.11
C PRO A 274 -4.11 -9.79 14.32
N ILE A 275 -4.69 -9.75 15.52
CA ILE A 275 -4.10 -10.41 16.70
C ILE A 275 -4.10 -11.92 16.51
N GLU A 276 -5.22 -12.49 16.07
CA GLU A 276 -5.31 -13.92 15.78
C GLU A 276 -4.37 -14.32 14.62
N MET A 277 -4.18 -13.43 13.65
CA MET A 277 -3.19 -13.64 12.59
C MET A 277 -1.75 -13.68 13.11
N ILE A 278 -1.37 -12.76 14.01
CA ILE A 278 -0.06 -12.77 14.68
C ILE A 278 0.13 -14.09 15.43
N LYS A 279 -0.86 -14.48 16.25
CA LYS A 279 -0.84 -15.77 16.97
C LYS A 279 -0.64 -16.93 16.01
N ARG A 280 -1.38 -16.95 14.88
CA ARG A 280 -1.27 -18.00 13.87
C ARG A 280 0.14 -18.07 13.27
N PHE A 281 0.74 -16.95 12.88
CA PHE A 281 2.11 -16.91 12.38
C PHE A 281 3.10 -17.47 13.40
N THR A 282 3.00 -17.05 14.67
CA THR A 282 3.85 -17.57 15.74
C THR A 282 3.69 -19.08 15.92
N THR A 283 2.46 -19.63 15.86
CA THR A 283 2.24 -21.08 15.94
C THR A 283 2.81 -21.86 14.74
N LEU A 284 2.98 -21.19 13.59
CA LEU A 284 3.60 -21.76 12.39
C LEU A 284 5.13 -21.57 12.38
N GLY A 285 5.71 -20.93 13.41
CA GLY A 285 7.13 -20.63 13.49
C GLY A 285 7.60 -19.53 12.53
N LEU A 286 6.68 -18.66 12.09
CA LEU A 286 6.97 -17.49 11.26
C LEU A 286 7.18 -16.25 12.14
N THR A 287 8.04 -15.34 11.69
CA THR A 287 8.29 -14.04 12.34
C THR A 287 7.19 -13.04 11.97
N PRO A 288 6.38 -12.54 12.93
CA PRO A 288 5.44 -11.48 12.65
C PRO A 288 6.17 -10.13 12.49
N SER A 289 5.80 -9.31 11.51
CA SER A 289 6.28 -7.92 11.38
C SER A 289 5.15 -6.90 11.55
N VAL A 290 5.50 -5.65 11.86
CA VAL A 290 4.52 -4.54 11.95
C VAL A 290 3.86 -4.27 10.60
N THR A 291 4.63 -4.42 9.52
CA THR A 291 4.15 -4.34 8.13
C THR A 291 3.11 -5.41 7.82
N ASP A 292 3.33 -6.64 8.29
CA ASP A 292 2.47 -7.79 7.97
C ASP A 292 1.07 -7.68 8.62
N PHE A 293 0.94 -7.03 9.79
CA PHE A 293 -0.30 -7.12 10.59
C PHE A 293 -0.93 -5.78 10.97
N PRO A 294 -0.37 -4.94 11.86
CA PRO A 294 -1.00 -3.65 12.17
C PRO A 294 -1.26 -2.76 10.96
N TRP A 295 -0.29 -2.67 10.06
CA TRP A 295 -0.42 -1.85 8.87
C TRP A 295 -1.39 -2.45 7.84
N ALA A 296 -1.21 -3.74 7.52
CA ALA A 296 -2.11 -4.49 6.64
C ALA A 296 -3.58 -4.45 7.12
N ALA A 297 -3.82 -4.72 8.41
CA ALA A 297 -5.16 -4.63 8.97
C ALA A 297 -5.71 -3.20 8.95
N GLY A 298 -4.82 -2.22 9.16
CA GLY A 298 -5.04 -0.79 8.99
C GLY A 298 -5.70 -0.40 7.67
N ILE A 299 -5.13 -0.89 6.56
CA ILE A 299 -5.58 -0.52 5.21
C ILE A 299 -6.88 -1.25 4.83
N ARG A 300 -7.15 -2.41 5.44
CA ARG A 300 -8.31 -3.27 5.12
C ARG A 300 -9.67 -2.55 5.11
N PRO A 301 -10.07 -1.78 6.14
CA PRO A 301 -11.39 -1.15 6.18
C PRO A 301 -11.54 -0.03 5.15
N ILE A 302 -10.46 0.64 4.78
CA ILE A 302 -10.49 1.75 3.81
C ILE A 302 -10.46 1.21 2.39
N GLN A 303 -9.56 0.25 2.12
CA GLN A 303 -9.29 -0.23 0.78
C GLN A 303 -10.25 -1.33 0.34
N PHE A 304 -10.75 -2.15 1.26
CA PHE A 304 -11.46 -3.37 0.89
C PHE A 304 -12.85 -3.52 1.54
N TYR A 305 -13.11 -2.89 2.69
CA TYR A 305 -14.29 -3.21 3.49
C TYR A 305 -15.41 -2.17 3.49
N LYS A 306 -16.47 -2.50 2.74
CA LYS A 306 -17.81 -2.55 3.34
C LYS A 306 -18.60 -3.83 3.01
N ASN A 307 -18.18 -4.60 1.99
CA ASN A 307 -18.73 -5.93 1.65
C ASN A 307 -17.72 -6.69 0.77
N LEU A 308 -16.60 -7.17 1.31
CA LEU A 308 -15.76 -8.07 0.52
C LEU A 308 -16.58 -9.31 0.15
N ASN A 309 -16.66 -9.59 -1.14
CA ASN A 309 -17.05 -10.91 -1.63
C ASN A 309 -16.15 -11.94 -0.91
N ASP A 310 -16.72 -13.03 -0.39
CA ASP A 310 -15.94 -14.09 0.26
C ASP A 310 -14.88 -14.71 -0.68
N LYS A 311 -15.02 -14.46 -2.00
CA LYS A 311 -14.06 -14.82 -3.05
C LYS A 311 -12.94 -13.79 -3.31
N ALA A 312 -12.86 -12.70 -2.56
CA ALA A 312 -11.83 -11.65 -2.70
C ALA A 312 -11.11 -11.41 -1.36
N ARG A 313 -10.54 -12.47 -0.79
CA ARG A 313 -9.83 -12.44 0.51
C ARG A 313 -8.33 -12.59 0.37
N THR A 314 -7.90 -13.40 -0.59
CA THR A 314 -6.50 -13.57 -0.98
C THR A 314 -6.28 -13.05 -2.40
N PHE A 315 -5.05 -12.70 -2.72
CA PHE A 315 -4.66 -12.26 -4.05
C PHE A 315 -4.91 -13.38 -5.08
N SER A 316 -4.63 -14.63 -4.72
CA SER A 316 -4.96 -15.81 -5.52
C SER A 316 -6.46 -16.01 -5.71
N SER A 317 -7.30 -15.73 -4.71
CA SER A 317 -8.76 -15.87 -4.83
C SER A 317 -9.38 -14.91 -5.84
N LEU A 318 -8.70 -13.79 -6.18
CA LEU A 318 -9.16 -12.86 -7.21
C LEU A 318 -9.41 -13.55 -8.56
N ARG A 319 -8.70 -14.65 -8.87
CA ARG A 319 -8.91 -15.43 -10.10
C ARG A 319 -10.31 -16.03 -10.21
N GLU A 320 -11.05 -16.13 -9.11
CA GLU A 320 -12.43 -16.63 -9.04
C GLU A 320 -13.47 -15.53 -9.25
N LEU A 321 -13.07 -14.26 -9.28
CA LEU A 321 -13.98 -13.15 -9.54
C LEU A 321 -14.46 -13.19 -11.00
N PRO A 322 -15.75 -12.93 -11.28
CA PRO A 322 -16.28 -12.94 -12.64
C PRO A 322 -15.49 -12.04 -13.60
N ALA A 323 -15.06 -10.86 -13.15
CA ALA A 323 -14.30 -9.91 -13.96
C ALA A 323 -12.93 -10.45 -14.43
N ILE A 324 -12.25 -11.27 -13.60
CA ILE A 324 -10.93 -11.84 -13.93
C ILE A 324 -11.07 -13.18 -14.64
N SER A 325 -11.97 -14.05 -14.17
CA SER A 325 -12.24 -15.36 -14.79
C SER A 325 -12.82 -15.24 -16.19
N SER A 326 -13.59 -14.19 -16.48
CA SER A 326 -14.13 -13.89 -17.82
C SER A 326 -13.19 -13.05 -18.68
N HIS A 327 -12.01 -12.71 -18.17
CA HIS A 327 -11.00 -11.87 -18.82
C HIS A 327 -11.53 -10.47 -19.19
N ASP A 328 -12.45 -9.90 -18.40
CA ASP A 328 -13.13 -8.63 -18.71
C ASP A 328 -12.35 -7.40 -18.21
N MET A 329 -11.41 -7.59 -17.29
CA MET A 329 -10.50 -6.55 -16.80
C MET A 329 -9.02 -6.91 -17.01
N PRO A 330 -8.09 -5.93 -17.01
CA PRO A 330 -6.66 -6.23 -17.02
C PRO A 330 -6.23 -7.04 -15.80
N LEU A 331 -5.18 -7.85 -15.93
CA LEU A 331 -4.68 -8.63 -14.80
C LEU A 331 -4.04 -7.69 -13.77
N PRO A 332 -4.49 -7.69 -12.50
CA PRO A 332 -3.87 -6.88 -11.47
C PRO A 332 -2.55 -7.52 -11.02
N ASN A 333 -1.51 -6.70 -10.96
CA ASN A 333 -0.18 -7.07 -10.46
C ASN A 333 0.20 -6.11 -9.33
N VAL A 334 0.87 -6.63 -8.30
CA VAL A 334 1.45 -5.85 -7.21
C VAL A 334 2.91 -6.24 -7.06
N VAL A 335 3.77 -5.25 -6.78
CA VAL A 335 5.19 -5.49 -6.61
C VAL A 335 5.69 -5.19 -5.20
N VAL A 336 6.69 -5.96 -4.78
CA VAL A 336 7.50 -5.73 -3.57
C VAL A 336 8.97 -5.91 -3.93
N ASP A 337 9.85 -5.10 -3.35
CA ASP A 337 11.29 -5.30 -3.54
C ASP A 337 11.81 -6.32 -2.53
N VAL A 338 12.84 -7.06 -2.93
CA VAL A 338 13.50 -8.09 -2.12
C VAL A 338 14.94 -7.69 -1.88
N TYR A 339 15.35 -7.76 -0.61
CA TYR A 339 16.73 -7.64 -0.20
C TYR A 339 17.35 -9.02 0.04
N ILE A 340 18.56 -9.22 -0.46
CA ILE A 340 19.36 -10.43 -0.20
C ILE A 340 20.22 -10.19 1.05
N PRO A 341 20.10 -11.03 2.10
CA PRO A 341 21.03 -10.99 3.21
C PRO A 341 22.47 -11.23 2.74
N ASN A 342 23.41 -10.36 3.13
CA ASN A 342 24.86 -10.44 2.90
C ASN A 342 25.40 -9.93 1.55
N GLU A 343 24.59 -9.26 0.72
CA GLU A 343 25.15 -8.46 -0.38
C GLU A 343 25.77 -7.16 0.15
N SER A 344 27.00 -6.86 -0.29
CA SER A 344 27.70 -5.63 0.06
C SER A 344 27.09 -4.45 -0.70
N GLY A 345 26.17 -3.75 -0.05
CA GLY A 345 25.63 -2.47 -0.51
C GLY A 345 24.17 -2.51 -0.98
N PHE A 346 23.46 -1.42 -0.73
CA PHE A 346 22.10 -1.19 -1.24
C PHE A 346 22.20 -0.49 -2.61
N ASP A 347 22.01 -1.24 -3.70
CA ASP A 347 21.92 -0.67 -5.05
C ASP A 347 20.45 -0.57 -5.48
N PRO A 348 19.82 0.62 -5.40
CA PRO A 348 18.41 0.80 -5.75
C PRO A 348 18.05 0.39 -7.18
N VAL A 349 19.00 0.45 -8.11
CA VAL A 349 18.77 0.10 -9.52
C VAL A 349 18.74 -1.41 -9.69
N ASN A 350 19.49 -2.16 -8.89
CA ASN A 350 19.71 -3.60 -9.06
C ASN A 350 18.90 -4.48 -8.10
N LEU A 351 18.10 -3.91 -7.19
CA LEU A 351 17.21 -4.68 -6.32
C LEU A 351 16.27 -5.62 -7.09
N HIS A 352 16.17 -6.85 -6.60
CA HIS A 352 15.23 -7.87 -7.06
C HIS A 352 13.79 -7.50 -6.69
N GLN A 353 12.83 -7.91 -7.50
CA GLN A 353 11.42 -7.61 -7.29
C GLN A 353 10.57 -8.86 -7.42
N ILE A 354 9.64 -9.08 -6.48
CA ILE A 354 8.58 -10.08 -6.63
C ILE A 354 7.38 -9.38 -7.26
N ASN A 355 7.00 -9.83 -8.46
CA ASN A 355 5.73 -9.50 -9.08
C ASN A 355 4.66 -10.51 -8.69
N ILE A 356 3.55 -10.04 -8.12
CA ILE A 356 2.47 -10.86 -7.55
C ILE A 356 1.20 -10.60 -8.34
N ASN A 357 0.66 -11.62 -9.00
CA ASN A 357 -0.64 -11.58 -9.67
C ASN A 357 -1.57 -12.72 -9.16
N PRO A 358 -2.85 -12.82 -9.56
CA PRO A 358 -3.74 -13.86 -9.03
C PRO A 358 -3.34 -15.31 -9.36
N PHE A 359 -2.46 -15.52 -10.33
CA PHE A 359 -2.03 -16.84 -10.77
C PHE A 359 -0.63 -17.18 -10.28
N ASN A 360 0.30 -16.23 -10.35
CA ASN A 360 1.73 -16.46 -10.15
C ASN A 360 2.38 -15.31 -9.37
N SER A 361 3.30 -15.69 -8.48
CA SER A 361 4.28 -14.81 -7.86
C SER A 361 5.65 -15.15 -8.41
N ARG A 362 6.37 -14.16 -8.95
CA ARG A 362 7.63 -14.40 -9.68
C ARG A 362 8.70 -13.36 -9.44
N ILE A 363 9.95 -13.79 -9.55
CA ILE A 363 11.13 -12.94 -9.73
C ILE A 363 11.67 -13.25 -11.12
N THR A 364 11.91 -12.24 -11.94
CA THR A 364 12.26 -12.39 -13.37
C THR A 364 13.63 -11.80 -13.72
N ASP A 365 14.61 -11.88 -12.82
CA ASP A 365 15.94 -11.32 -13.05
C ASP A 365 16.80 -12.22 -13.96
N PRO A 366 17.80 -11.69 -14.68
CA PRO A 366 18.60 -12.46 -15.65
C PRO A 366 19.30 -13.66 -15.05
N ASP A 367 19.78 -13.51 -13.82
CA ASP A 367 20.50 -14.55 -13.08
C ASP A 367 19.56 -15.48 -12.32
N THR A 368 18.27 -15.14 -12.26
CA THR A 368 17.29 -15.78 -11.40
C THR A 368 15.86 -15.47 -11.85
N SER A 369 15.28 -16.40 -12.60
CA SER A 369 13.94 -16.27 -13.17
C SER A 369 13.09 -17.48 -12.80
N VAL A 370 12.22 -17.33 -11.79
CA VAL A 370 11.36 -18.42 -11.29
C VAL A 370 10.01 -17.89 -10.81
N GLU A 371 9.05 -18.79 -10.72
CA GLU A 371 7.71 -18.52 -10.23
C GLU A 371 7.16 -19.63 -9.34
N ILE A 372 6.15 -19.25 -8.56
CA ILE A 372 5.29 -20.14 -7.78
C ILE A 372 3.83 -19.71 -8.01
N ASP A 373 2.87 -20.64 -7.90
CA ASP A 373 1.46 -20.23 -7.85
C ASP A 373 1.23 -19.35 -6.61
N THR A 374 0.60 -18.19 -6.79
CA THR A 374 0.39 -17.18 -5.75
C THR A 374 -0.28 -17.74 -4.51
N GLN A 375 -1.15 -18.75 -4.66
CA GLN A 375 -1.78 -19.41 -3.52
C GLN A 375 -0.76 -20.00 -2.54
N TYR A 376 0.47 -20.27 -3.00
CA TYR A 376 1.57 -20.84 -2.24
C TYR A 376 2.73 -19.88 -1.93
N LEU A 377 2.54 -18.56 -2.09
CA LEU A 377 3.57 -17.52 -1.90
C LEU A 377 4.37 -17.65 -0.58
N GLY A 378 3.75 -18.19 0.49
CA GLY A 378 4.38 -18.37 1.80
C GLY A 378 5.13 -19.69 2.02
N SER A 379 5.54 -20.36 0.94
CA SER A 379 6.21 -21.66 1.02
C SER A 379 7.74 -21.53 0.99
N ASN A 380 8.45 -22.53 1.50
CA ASN A 380 9.90 -22.68 1.34
C ASN A 380 10.29 -24.16 1.19
N ALA A 381 11.57 -24.49 1.30
CA ALA A 381 12.04 -25.88 1.17
C ALA A 381 11.54 -26.82 2.28
N LYS A 382 11.11 -26.29 3.43
CA LYS A 382 10.72 -27.07 4.61
C LYS A 382 9.22 -27.29 4.69
N TYR A 383 8.43 -26.30 4.30
CA TYR A 383 6.97 -26.33 4.43
C TYR A 383 6.29 -25.59 3.28
N CYS A 384 5.08 -26.05 2.96
CA CYS A 384 4.23 -25.47 1.95
C CYS A 384 3.02 -24.85 2.64
N MET A 385 2.66 -23.64 2.23
CA MET A 385 1.66 -22.83 2.91
C MET A 385 0.65 -22.30 1.90
N VAL A 386 -0.63 -22.31 2.28
CA VAL A 386 -1.69 -21.62 1.53
C VAL A 386 -2.29 -20.50 2.35
N ASN A 387 -2.98 -19.57 1.69
CA ASN A 387 -3.61 -18.37 2.27
C ASN A 387 -2.62 -17.39 2.92
N PHE A 388 -1.34 -17.47 2.55
CA PHE A 388 -0.33 -16.51 2.98
C PHE A 388 -0.49 -15.14 2.27
N ASP A 389 -1.15 -15.16 1.12
CA ASP A 389 -1.32 -14.09 0.15
C ASP A 389 -2.61 -13.28 0.37
N THR A 390 -3.04 -13.06 1.63
CA THR A 390 -4.19 -12.20 1.92
C THR A 390 -4.00 -10.82 1.27
N LEU A 391 -5.07 -10.24 0.70
CA LEU A 391 -4.99 -8.98 -0.06
C LEU A 391 -4.34 -7.86 0.76
N GLU A 392 -4.79 -7.68 1.99
CA GLU A 392 -4.27 -6.69 2.92
C GLU A 392 -2.78 -6.85 3.19
N ARG A 393 -2.25 -8.08 3.12
CA ARG A 393 -0.86 -8.36 3.44
C ARG A 393 0.05 -8.10 2.24
N VAL A 394 -0.34 -8.58 1.05
CA VAL A 394 0.38 -8.28 -0.19
C VAL A 394 0.46 -6.76 -0.39
N VAL A 395 -0.66 -6.08 -0.25
CA VAL A 395 -0.79 -4.63 -0.42
C VAL A 395 -0.13 -3.87 0.74
N GLY A 396 -0.22 -4.38 1.97
CA GLY A 396 0.44 -3.84 3.15
C GLY A 396 1.96 -3.88 3.03
N VAL A 397 2.53 -4.99 2.58
CA VAL A 397 3.98 -5.13 2.34
C VAL A 397 4.45 -4.26 1.17
N SER A 398 3.67 -4.17 0.10
CA SER A 398 3.93 -3.22 -1.01
C SER A 398 3.91 -1.76 -0.56
N SER A 399 3.31 -1.45 0.60
CA SER A 399 3.25 -0.12 1.20
C SER A 399 3.94 -0.04 2.57
N SER A 400 4.94 -0.90 2.83
CA SER A 400 5.61 -0.98 4.13
C SER A 400 6.33 0.29 4.57
N VAL A 401 6.53 1.27 3.70
CA VAL A 401 7.09 2.59 4.08
C VAL A 401 6.25 3.26 5.18
N PHE A 402 4.96 2.99 5.22
CA PHE A 402 4.03 3.49 6.24
C PHE A 402 4.18 2.80 7.58
N ALA A 403 4.79 1.62 7.64
CA ALA A 403 5.07 0.97 8.91
C ALA A 403 6.08 1.78 9.74
N ALA A 404 6.92 2.62 9.09
CA ALA A 404 7.74 3.61 9.79
C ALA A 404 6.89 4.65 10.56
N ILE A 405 5.64 4.91 10.17
CA ILE A 405 4.73 5.77 10.94
C ILE A 405 4.40 5.16 12.31
N VAL A 406 4.39 3.83 12.44
CA VAL A 406 4.14 3.18 13.74
C VAL A 406 5.25 3.56 14.74
N THR A 407 6.49 3.78 14.28
CA THR A 407 7.58 4.33 15.11
C THR A 407 7.34 5.77 15.58
N ARG A 408 6.38 6.49 14.97
CA ARG A 408 5.97 7.87 15.27
C ARG A 408 4.61 7.96 15.93
N VAL A 409 4.23 6.93 16.69
CA VAL A 409 2.97 6.90 17.44
C VAL A 409 2.76 8.14 18.33
N ASP A 410 3.84 8.81 18.72
CA ASP A 410 3.81 10.07 19.48
C ASP A 410 3.16 11.24 18.73
N ASP A 411 3.24 11.25 17.40
CA ASP A 411 2.73 12.33 16.55
C ASP A 411 1.19 12.25 16.39
N PHE A 412 0.58 11.12 16.72
CA PHE A 412 -0.87 10.96 16.64
C PHE A 412 -1.59 11.50 17.87
N ASN A 413 -2.76 12.10 17.66
CA ASN A 413 -3.65 12.52 18.75
C ASN A 413 -4.49 11.33 19.27
N ILE A 414 -3.81 10.31 19.80
CA ILE A 414 -4.41 9.14 20.43
C ILE A 414 -4.09 9.09 21.93
N PRO A 415 -4.93 8.44 22.76
CA PRO A 415 -4.69 8.28 24.20
C PRO A 415 -3.28 7.77 24.51
N SER A 416 -2.62 8.34 25.53
CA SER A 416 -1.24 8.03 25.93
C SER A 416 -1.01 6.56 26.22
N ILE A 417 -2.01 5.89 26.78
CA ILE A 417 -2.01 4.45 27.04
C ILE A 417 -1.87 3.62 25.74
N ILE A 418 -2.47 4.05 24.63
CA ILE A 418 -2.36 3.40 23.31
C ILE A 418 -0.94 3.61 22.76
N LYS A 419 -0.39 4.82 22.91
CA LYS A 419 1.00 5.11 22.54
C LYS A 419 1.95 4.19 23.29
N THR A 420 1.76 4.00 24.59
CA THR A 420 2.58 3.11 25.42
C THR A 420 2.53 1.67 24.94
N VAL A 421 1.35 1.11 24.64
CA VAL A 421 1.26 -0.28 24.17
C VAL A 421 1.84 -0.48 22.78
N ILE A 422 1.63 0.46 21.86
CA ILE A 422 2.29 0.43 20.55
C ILE A 422 3.82 0.50 20.71
N LYS A 423 4.33 1.40 21.56
CA LYS A 423 5.78 1.49 21.85
C LYS A 423 6.35 0.23 22.49
N THR A 424 5.63 -0.38 23.43
CA THR A 424 6.06 -1.64 24.05
C THR A 424 6.09 -2.77 23.03
N ALA A 425 5.09 -2.88 22.16
CA ALA A 425 5.10 -3.84 21.05
C ALA A 425 6.26 -3.60 20.08
N LEU A 426 6.54 -2.34 19.73
CA LEU A 426 7.69 -1.96 18.89
C LEU A 426 9.04 -2.28 19.53
N GLY A 427 9.18 -2.09 20.84
CA GLY A 427 10.39 -2.40 21.59
C GLY A 427 10.74 -3.89 21.57
N VAL A 428 9.75 -4.77 21.45
CA VAL A 428 9.94 -6.23 21.33
C VAL A 428 10.31 -6.64 19.91
N LEU A 429 9.76 -5.98 18.88
CA LEU A 429 9.97 -6.33 17.47
C LEU A 429 11.29 -5.75 16.89
N GLY A 430 11.86 -4.72 17.53
CA GLY A 430 13.06 -4.04 17.08
C GLY A 430 12.85 -3.17 15.82
N PRO A 431 13.74 -2.21 15.52
CA PRO A 431 13.51 -1.19 14.48
C PRO A 431 13.43 -1.73 13.04
N LEU A 432 14.19 -2.78 12.73
CA LEU A 432 14.22 -3.42 11.40
C LEU A 432 12.96 -4.23 11.11
N GLY A 433 12.40 -4.90 12.13
CA GLY A 433 11.15 -5.67 12.03
C GLY A 433 9.90 -4.81 11.85
N VAL A 434 10.07 -3.47 11.76
CA VAL A 434 8.97 -2.54 11.53
C VAL A 434 8.71 -2.32 10.04
N VAL A 435 9.74 -2.18 9.19
CA VAL A 435 9.57 -1.76 7.77
C VAL A 435 9.80 -2.91 6.79
N VAL A 436 10.56 -3.93 7.19
CA VAL A 436 10.88 -5.10 6.37
C VAL A 436 10.08 -6.28 6.88
N ALA A 437 9.34 -6.94 5.98
CA ALA A 437 8.64 -8.19 6.29
C ALA A 437 9.49 -9.40 5.89
N GLU A 438 9.31 -10.50 6.62
CA GLU A 438 10.01 -11.77 6.35
C GLU A 438 9.04 -12.76 5.71
N TRP A 439 9.29 -13.12 4.46
CA TRP A 439 8.48 -14.10 3.74
C TRP A 439 9.26 -15.39 3.56
N PRO A 440 8.66 -16.58 3.75
CA PRO A 440 9.32 -17.84 3.39
C PRO A 440 9.82 -17.80 1.93
N ASN A 441 11.07 -18.23 1.74
CA ASN A 441 11.71 -18.19 0.44
C ASN A 441 11.36 -19.44 -0.38
N PHE A 442 10.42 -19.31 -1.31
CA PHE A 442 10.07 -20.40 -2.23
C PHE A 442 11.22 -20.81 -3.16
N MET A 443 12.26 -19.99 -3.26
CA MET A 443 13.45 -20.21 -4.09
C MET A 443 14.62 -20.82 -3.31
N GLN A 444 14.42 -21.24 -2.06
CA GLN A 444 15.49 -21.73 -1.19
C GLN A 444 16.32 -22.87 -1.82
N ASN A 445 15.73 -23.70 -2.68
CA ASN A 445 16.40 -24.80 -3.37
C ASN A 445 16.75 -24.50 -4.84
N HIS A 446 16.50 -23.29 -5.33
CA HIS A 446 16.80 -22.89 -6.70
C HIS A 446 18.17 -22.22 -6.77
N GLU A 447 18.89 -22.44 -7.87
CA GLU A 447 20.12 -21.69 -8.16
C GLU A 447 19.80 -20.20 -8.29
N GLY A 448 20.71 -19.35 -7.82
CA GLY A 448 20.53 -17.91 -7.77
C GLY A 448 20.99 -17.30 -6.45
N PRO A 449 20.83 -15.98 -6.27
CA PRO A 449 21.31 -15.27 -5.09
C PRO A 449 20.48 -15.58 -3.84
N PHE A 450 19.30 -16.18 -4.00
CA PHE A 450 18.42 -16.58 -2.90
C PHE A 450 18.61 -18.04 -2.45
N LYS A 451 19.55 -18.78 -3.05
CA LYS A 451 19.79 -20.18 -2.71
C LYS A 451 20.20 -20.33 -1.24
N GLY A 452 19.62 -21.30 -0.54
CA GLY A 452 19.94 -21.63 0.84
C GLY A 452 19.32 -20.70 1.90
N ALA A 453 18.89 -19.48 1.53
CA ALA A 453 18.16 -18.60 2.43
C ALA A 453 16.75 -19.15 2.69
N SER A 454 16.33 -19.25 3.94
CA SER A 454 14.97 -19.72 4.29
C SER A 454 13.89 -18.66 4.15
N ILE A 455 14.27 -17.38 4.08
CA ILE A 455 13.39 -16.22 4.04
C ILE A 455 13.85 -15.18 3.01
N PHE A 456 12.88 -14.48 2.43
CA PHE A 456 13.04 -13.19 1.77
C PHE A 456 12.83 -12.07 2.78
N LYS A 457 13.62 -11.01 2.62
CA LYS A 457 13.38 -9.72 3.28
C LYS A 457 12.71 -8.79 2.28
N VAL A 458 11.42 -8.53 2.45
CA VAL A 458 10.61 -7.79 1.48
C VAL A 458 10.10 -6.46 2.02
N PHE A 459 9.98 -5.46 1.15
CA PHE A 459 9.58 -4.11 1.53
C PHE A 459 8.99 -3.32 0.35
N ASP A 460 8.47 -2.12 0.65
CA ASP A 460 7.91 -1.18 -0.33
C ASP A 460 8.94 -0.80 -1.41
N ALA A 461 8.64 -1.16 -2.66
CA ALA A 461 9.48 -0.87 -3.82
C ALA A 461 9.65 0.64 -4.11
N GLY A 462 8.79 1.50 -3.57
CA GLY A 462 8.96 2.95 -3.64
C GLY A 462 10.21 3.43 -2.90
N ILE A 463 10.74 2.67 -1.94
CA ILE A 463 11.96 3.01 -1.19
C ILE A 463 13.21 2.92 -2.08
N SER A 464 13.22 2.05 -3.10
CA SER A 464 14.33 1.93 -4.05
C SER A 464 14.36 3.05 -5.09
N GLY A 465 13.35 3.92 -5.14
CA GLY A 465 13.30 4.99 -6.14
C GLY A 465 12.87 4.55 -7.54
N LYS A 466 12.52 3.27 -7.72
CA LYS A 466 11.71 2.77 -8.85
C LYS A 466 10.22 2.94 -8.52
N GLY A 467 9.82 4.15 -8.19
CA GLY A 467 8.49 4.48 -7.65
C GLY A 467 7.33 4.19 -8.58
N THR A 468 7.56 4.01 -9.89
CA THR A 468 6.57 3.61 -10.89
C THR A 468 6.94 2.23 -11.47
N PRO A 469 6.13 1.17 -11.23
CA PRO A 469 6.57 -0.22 -11.44
C PRO A 469 6.37 -0.69 -12.89
N VAL A 470 7.20 -0.21 -13.83
CA VAL A 470 7.07 -0.59 -15.25
C VAL A 470 7.67 -1.97 -15.58
N GLU A 471 8.63 -2.44 -14.78
CA GLU A 471 9.43 -3.62 -15.08
C GLU A 471 8.60 -4.90 -15.30
N PRO A 472 7.59 -5.26 -14.48
CA PRO A 472 6.76 -6.44 -14.73
C PRO A 472 6.04 -6.42 -16.07
N LEU A 473 5.68 -5.23 -16.57
CA LEU A 473 5.03 -5.06 -17.86
C LEU A 473 6.00 -5.26 -19.03
N LEU A 474 7.26 -4.87 -18.87
CA LEU A 474 8.28 -5.07 -19.92
C LEU A 474 8.50 -6.56 -20.21
N TYR A 475 8.44 -7.42 -19.18
CA TYR A 475 8.55 -8.87 -19.33
C TYR A 475 7.38 -9.50 -20.11
N LEU A 476 6.25 -8.81 -20.26
CA LEU A 476 5.12 -9.29 -21.06
C LEU A 476 5.28 -9.04 -22.56
N GLY A 477 6.30 -8.27 -22.99
CA GLY A 477 6.50 -7.93 -24.40
C GLY A 477 5.40 -7.01 -24.95
N LEU A 478 4.99 -6.01 -24.15
CA LEU A 478 3.92 -5.07 -24.52
C LEU A 478 4.36 -4.06 -25.59
N ASP A 479 3.38 -3.51 -26.30
CA ASP A 479 3.57 -2.49 -27.32
C ASP A 479 3.60 -1.07 -26.72
N PHE A 480 2.73 -0.83 -25.74
CA PHE A 480 2.51 0.48 -25.15
C PHE A 480 2.26 0.37 -23.64
N ILE A 481 2.92 1.23 -22.87
CA ILE A 481 2.76 1.34 -21.41
C ILE A 481 2.36 2.76 -21.07
N ILE A 482 1.31 2.92 -20.25
CA ILE A 482 0.99 4.21 -19.64
C ILE A 482 1.46 4.16 -18.19
N ALA A 483 2.41 5.02 -17.86
CA ALA A 483 3.05 5.11 -16.56
C ALA A 483 2.58 6.36 -15.83
N PHE A 484 1.86 6.16 -14.73
CA PHE A 484 1.33 7.20 -13.88
C PHE A 484 2.30 7.50 -12.74
N ASP A 485 3.03 8.62 -12.86
CA ASP A 485 4.08 9.04 -11.94
C ASP A 485 3.52 10.00 -10.88
N ASN A 486 2.85 9.42 -9.88
CA ASN A 486 2.29 10.09 -8.72
C ASN A 486 3.26 10.17 -7.52
N ASN A 487 4.56 10.03 -7.78
CA ASN A 487 5.61 10.07 -6.77
C ASN A 487 5.75 11.49 -6.16
N ALA A 488 6.35 11.55 -4.97
CA ALA A 488 6.73 12.78 -4.29
C ALA A 488 8.26 12.82 -4.17
N ASP A 489 8.94 12.83 -5.31
CA ASP A 489 10.40 12.73 -5.40
C ASP A 489 11.09 14.01 -4.92
N ASP A 490 10.52 15.17 -5.24
CA ASP A 490 11.00 16.45 -4.77
C ASP A 490 10.63 16.64 -3.28
N LYS A 491 11.65 16.73 -2.43
CA LYS A 491 11.47 16.83 -0.97
C LYS A 491 10.95 18.19 -0.49
N ALA A 492 11.05 19.23 -1.31
CA ALA A 492 10.60 20.57 -0.96
C ALA A 492 9.13 20.78 -1.33
N ILE A 493 8.70 20.22 -2.45
CA ILE A 493 7.37 20.50 -3.04
C ILE A 493 6.53 19.25 -3.33
N ASN A 494 7.03 18.04 -3.04
CA ASN A 494 6.32 16.76 -3.16
C ASN A 494 5.77 16.44 -4.58
N TRP A 495 6.46 16.90 -5.62
CA TRP A 495 6.14 16.56 -7.02
C TRP A 495 7.07 15.47 -7.56
N SER A 496 6.64 14.78 -8.62
CA SER A 496 7.47 13.86 -9.39
C SER A 496 8.59 14.62 -10.11
N ASN A 497 9.76 13.99 -10.24
CA ASN A 497 10.90 14.59 -10.94
C ASN A 497 11.54 13.68 -12.00
N GLY A 498 10.81 12.64 -12.44
CA GLY A 498 11.27 11.70 -13.44
C GLY A 498 12.29 10.67 -12.94
N LYS A 499 12.56 10.60 -11.62
CA LYS A 499 13.50 9.63 -11.03
C LYS A 499 13.15 8.18 -11.40
N SER A 500 11.88 7.79 -11.29
CA SER A 500 11.41 6.44 -11.60
C SER A 500 11.71 6.03 -13.04
N GLY A 501 11.45 6.92 -14.01
CA GLY A 501 11.76 6.67 -15.42
C GLY A 501 13.26 6.52 -15.68
N ARG A 502 14.09 7.36 -15.05
CA ARG A 502 15.56 7.28 -15.15
C ARG A 502 16.11 5.99 -14.58
N PHE A 503 15.62 5.54 -13.43
CA PHE A 503 16.06 4.29 -12.81
C PHE A 503 15.63 3.08 -13.65
N SER A 504 14.42 3.12 -14.23
CA SER A 504 13.94 2.09 -15.15
C SER A 504 14.81 2.00 -16.41
N TYR A 505 15.19 3.14 -17.00
CA TYR A 505 16.13 3.19 -18.12
C TYR A 505 17.49 2.59 -17.75
N GLN A 506 18.08 3.00 -16.62
CA GLN A 506 19.37 2.48 -16.15
C GLN A 506 19.35 0.96 -15.94
N ARG A 507 18.26 0.43 -15.37
CA ARG A 507 18.08 -1.02 -15.19
C ARG A 507 17.94 -1.74 -16.53
N GLY A 508 17.18 -1.18 -17.47
CA GLY A 508 17.03 -1.74 -18.82
C GLY A 508 18.31 -1.73 -19.67
N GLN A 509 19.36 -0.98 -19.28
CA GLN A 509 20.68 -1.05 -19.91
C GLN A 509 21.53 -2.23 -19.41
N ARG A 510 21.09 -2.94 -18.36
CA ARG A 510 21.82 -4.08 -17.81
C ARG A 510 21.65 -5.34 -18.68
N PRO A 511 22.70 -6.15 -18.88
CA PRO A 511 22.59 -7.38 -19.67
C PRO A 511 21.48 -8.30 -19.17
N GLY A 512 20.65 -8.80 -20.11
CA GLY A 512 19.58 -9.76 -19.84
C GLY A 512 18.27 -9.16 -19.30
N PHE A 513 18.27 -7.89 -18.85
CA PHE A 513 17.05 -7.19 -18.49
C PHE A 513 16.28 -6.71 -19.74
N PRO A 514 14.95 -6.56 -19.66
CA PRO A 514 14.18 -5.99 -20.75
C PRO A 514 14.57 -4.52 -20.98
N PRO A 515 14.73 -4.08 -22.24
CA PRO A 515 15.09 -2.70 -22.53
C PRO A 515 13.91 -1.77 -22.26
N TYR A 516 14.23 -0.59 -21.73
CA TYR A 516 13.31 0.52 -21.51
C TYR A 516 13.70 1.67 -22.45
N PRO A 517 12.75 2.44 -23.02
CA PRO A 517 13.08 3.52 -23.94
C PRO A 517 13.94 4.61 -23.27
N LYS A 518 14.66 5.36 -24.09
CA LYS A 518 15.44 6.51 -23.61
C LYS A 518 14.53 7.54 -22.98
N VAL A 519 15.04 8.12 -21.90
CA VAL A 519 14.45 9.22 -21.15
C VAL A 519 15.52 10.29 -20.90
N PRO A 520 15.15 11.52 -20.51
CA PRO A 520 16.14 12.51 -20.10
C PRO A 520 17.04 11.97 -18.98
N GLU A 521 18.33 12.28 -19.04
CA GLU A 521 19.35 11.71 -18.15
C GLU A 521 19.34 12.37 -16.77
N THR A 522 18.92 13.64 -16.71
CA THR A 522 18.95 14.45 -15.50
C THR A 522 17.57 15.00 -15.14
N GLU A 523 17.35 15.29 -13.86
CA GLU A 523 16.16 16.01 -13.42
C GLU A 523 16.07 17.40 -14.07
N ALA A 524 17.20 18.07 -14.27
CA ALA A 524 17.25 19.37 -14.93
C ALA A 524 16.71 19.29 -16.37
N GLU A 525 17.01 18.21 -17.11
CA GLU A 525 16.43 18.01 -18.43
C GLU A 525 14.92 17.74 -18.39
N TYR A 526 14.43 16.98 -17.40
CA TYR A 526 12.99 16.80 -17.20
C TYR A 526 12.28 18.15 -16.95
N GLU A 527 12.88 19.02 -16.14
CA GLU A 527 12.40 20.39 -15.91
C GLU A 527 12.44 21.23 -17.20
N ASP A 528 13.59 21.25 -17.89
CA ASP A 528 13.82 22.01 -19.12
C ASP A 528 12.88 21.62 -20.27
N TYR A 529 12.41 20.37 -20.27
CA TYR A 529 11.46 19.82 -21.24
C TYR A 529 10.00 19.92 -20.78
N GLY A 530 9.73 20.35 -19.55
CA GLY A 530 8.37 20.44 -18.98
C GLY A 530 7.77 19.10 -18.55
N TYR A 531 8.54 18.01 -18.57
CA TYR A 531 8.08 16.65 -18.25
C TYR A 531 7.84 16.39 -16.76
N LYS A 532 8.03 17.39 -15.90
CA LYS A 532 7.62 17.35 -14.50
C LYS A 532 6.15 17.69 -14.29
N SER A 533 5.50 18.32 -15.28
CA SER A 533 4.08 18.69 -15.20
C SER A 533 3.27 18.33 -16.45
N GLN A 534 3.93 17.96 -17.54
CA GLN A 534 3.31 17.57 -18.80
C GLN A 534 3.59 16.10 -19.17
N PRO A 535 2.65 15.43 -19.85
CA PRO A 535 2.89 14.11 -20.42
C PRO A 535 4.09 14.07 -21.36
N ALA A 536 4.83 12.96 -21.31
CA ALA A 536 5.94 12.70 -22.24
C ALA A 536 5.80 11.31 -22.86
N LEU A 537 6.05 11.21 -24.17
CA LEU A 537 6.01 9.93 -24.89
C LEU A 537 7.43 9.47 -25.25
N PHE A 538 7.88 8.39 -24.62
CA PHE A 538 9.19 7.79 -24.82
C PHE A 538 9.15 6.62 -25.80
N GLY A 539 10.26 6.36 -26.49
CA GLY A 539 10.41 5.22 -27.40
C GLY A 539 9.88 5.42 -28.82
N CYS A 540 9.36 6.60 -29.17
CA CYS A 540 8.77 6.86 -30.49
C CYS A 540 9.72 6.53 -31.67
N TYR A 541 11.00 6.86 -31.52
CA TYR A 541 12.01 6.70 -32.58
C TYR A 541 12.96 5.53 -32.34
N GLU A 542 12.63 4.67 -31.37
CA GLU A 542 13.45 3.53 -30.96
C GLU A 542 12.80 2.22 -31.41
N LYS A 543 13.63 1.26 -31.80
CA LYS A 543 13.21 -0.10 -32.18
C LYS A 543 13.46 -1.05 -31.02
N GLY A 544 12.61 -2.06 -30.86
CA GLY A 544 12.79 -3.12 -29.87
C GLY A 544 12.46 -2.72 -28.42
N VAL A 545 11.83 -1.56 -28.22
CA VAL A 545 11.30 -1.09 -26.92
C VAL A 545 9.82 -0.76 -27.03
N PRO A 546 9.02 -0.91 -25.97
CA PRO A 546 7.66 -0.40 -25.95
C PRO A 546 7.65 1.12 -26.08
N MET A 547 6.52 1.68 -26.51
CA MET A 547 6.24 3.09 -26.24
C MET A 547 5.88 3.24 -24.77
N VAL A 548 6.32 4.32 -24.12
CA VAL A 548 5.93 4.63 -22.74
C VAL A 548 5.40 6.05 -22.66
N LEU A 549 4.12 6.19 -22.33
CA LEU A 549 3.50 7.48 -22.00
C LEU A 549 3.64 7.71 -20.49
N ASN A 550 4.50 8.64 -20.09
CA ASN A 550 4.65 9.05 -18.71
C ASN A 550 3.73 10.23 -18.40
N ILE A 551 2.86 10.07 -17.41
CA ILE A 551 1.94 11.11 -16.91
C ILE A 551 2.40 11.52 -15.50
N PRO A 552 3.08 12.67 -15.32
CA PRO A 552 3.52 13.13 -14.01
C PRO A 552 2.36 13.78 -13.24
N ASN A 553 2.36 13.61 -11.91
CA ASN A 553 1.41 14.32 -11.05
C ASN A 553 1.65 15.82 -11.07
N ALA A 554 0.59 16.57 -11.36
CA ALA A 554 0.63 18.02 -11.51
C ALA A 554 -0.73 18.65 -11.14
N PRO A 555 -0.76 19.94 -10.76
CA PRO A 555 -1.96 20.58 -10.24
C PRO A 555 -2.89 21.10 -11.34
N TRP A 556 -3.55 20.19 -12.07
CA TRP A 556 -4.46 20.51 -13.18
C TRP A 556 -5.77 21.17 -12.72
N SER A 557 -6.39 20.60 -11.69
CA SER A 557 -7.63 21.13 -11.08
C SER A 557 -7.53 21.33 -9.57
N THR A 558 -6.57 20.69 -8.91
CA THR A 558 -6.26 20.92 -7.50
C THR A 558 -4.79 20.64 -7.21
N GLN A 559 -4.26 21.21 -6.13
CA GLN A 559 -2.95 20.84 -5.59
C GLN A 559 -3.03 19.41 -5.04
N SER A 560 -2.47 18.46 -5.78
CA SER A 560 -2.47 17.03 -5.45
C SER A 560 -1.14 16.55 -4.84
N ASN A 561 -0.14 17.42 -4.60
CA ASN A 561 1.15 17.10 -3.96
C ASN A 561 1.08 16.88 -2.44
N TYR A 562 0.01 16.23 -2.00
CA TYR A 562 -0.20 15.86 -0.62
C TYR A 562 0.96 15.01 -0.08
N SER A 563 1.29 15.17 1.19
CA SER A 563 2.29 14.33 1.85
C SER A 563 1.92 12.85 1.69
N THR A 564 2.91 12.02 1.34
CA THR A 564 2.73 10.57 1.25
C THR A 564 2.16 10.00 2.56
N PHE A 565 2.57 10.53 3.71
CA PHE A 565 2.13 10.05 5.03
C PHE A 565 0.80 10.64 5.52
N ASP A 566 0.11 11.42 4.69
CA ASP A 566 -1.23 11.93 5.01
C ASP A 566 -2.29 10.88 4.66
N LEU A 567 -2.78 10.21 5.70
CA LEU A 567 -3.66 9.05 5.60
C LEU A 567 -5.15 9.37 5.79
N VAL A 568 -5.51 10.62 6.10
CA VAL A 568 -6.90 11.03 6.35
C VAL A 568 -7.29 12.18 5.44
N TYR A 569 -8.16 11.92 4.47
CA TYR A 569 -8.66 12.92 3.52
C TYR A 569 -10.15 13.19 3.75
N SER A 570 -10.56 14.45 3.62
CA SER A 570 -11.98 14.79 3.51
C SER A 570 -12.55 14.22 2.20
N LYS A 571 -13.88 14.01 2.15
CA LYS A 571 -14.55 13.52 0.93
C LYS A 571 -14.31 14.43 -0.28
N ASP A 572 -14.29 15.74 -0.06
CA ASP A 572 -14.06 16.71 -1.13
C ASP A 572 -12.62 16.66 -1.62
N ARG A 573 -11.65 16.41 -0.72
CA ARG A 573 -10.25 16.19 -1.10
C ARG A 573 -10.08 14.92 -1.93
N VAL A 574 -10.76 13.83 -1.57
CA VAL A 574 -10.77 12.59 -2.37
C VAL A 574 -11.31 12.85 -3.77
N ARG A 575 -12.47 13.51 -3.88
CA ARG A 575 -13.07 13.87 -5.17
C ARG A 575 -12.16 14.77 -6.00
N ALA A 576 -11.61 15.83 -5.40
CA ALA A 576 -10.72 16.76 -6.08
C ALA A 576 -9.46 16.05 -6.61
N ALA A 577 -8.88 15.12 -5.86
CA ALA A 577 -7.73 14.33 -6.31
C ALA A 577 -8.08 13.38 -7.48
N ILE A 578 -9.25 12.73 -7.43
CA ILE A 578 -9.78 11.92 -8.54
C ILE A 578 -10.00 12.79 -9.78
N ASP A 579 -10.62 13.95 -9.64
CA ASP A 579 -10.83 14.88 -10.76
C ASP A 579 -9.50 15.38 -11.33
N ASN A 580 -8.49 15.61 -10.49
CA ASN A 580 -7.15 15.98 -10.93
C ASN A 580 -6.48 14.87 -11.74
N GLY A 581 -6.56 13.61 -11.31
CA GLY A 581 -6.06 12.47 -12.07
C GLY A 581 -6.76 12.32 -13.42
N TRP A 582 -8.06 12.56 -13.48
CA TRP A 582 -8.80 12.59 -14.74
C TRP A 582 -8.28 13.71 -15.66
N ASN A 583 -8.10 14.92 -15.13
CA ASN A 583 -7.60 16.06 -15.91
C ASN A 583 -6.15 15.85 -16.37
N MET A 584 -5.30 15.22 -15.56
CA MET A 584 -3.93 14.87 -15.95
C MET A 584 -3.92 13.90 -17.14
N MET A 585 -4.65 12.78 -17.05
CA MET A 585 -4.67 11.77 -18.10
C MET A 585 -5.37 12.27 -19.38
N THR A 586 -6.37 13.14 -19.28
CA THR A 586 -7.09 13.66 -20.46
C THR A 586 -6.54 14.99 -20.98
N GLN A 587 -5.57 15.59 -20.29
CA GLN A 587 -5.13 16.97 -20.50
C GLN A 587 -6.33 17.94 -20.48
N ALA A 588 -7.12 17.87 -19.41
CA ALA A 588 -8.39 18.59 -19.23
C ALA A 588 -9.39 18.38 -20.38
N GLY A 589 -9.45 17.15 -20.90
CA GLY A 589 -10.34 16.78 -22.00
C GLY A 589 -9.89 17.21 -23.38
N ASP A 590 -8.60 17.50 -23.62
CA ASP A 590 -8.07 17.86 -24.94
C ASP A 590 -8.13 16.65 -25.91
N PRO A 591 -9.02 16.67 -26.93
CA PRO A 591 -9.13 15.57 -27.88
C PRO A 591 -7.86 15.36 -28.70
N LYS A 592 -7.02 16.40 -28.89
CA LYS A 592 -5.72 16.24 -29.58
C LYS A 592 -4.79 15.36 -28.77
N PHE A 593 -4.78 15.52 -27.45
CA PHE A 593 -4.00 14.64 -26.59
C PHE A 593 -4.55 13.21 -26.61
N GLY A 594 -5.87 13.03 -26.45
CA GLY A 594 -6.49 11.70 -26.54
C GLY A 594 -6.17 10.98 -27.87
N LYS A 595 -6.16 11.72 -28.99
CA LYS A 595 -5.71 11.20 -30.29
C LYS A 595 -4.22 10.85 -30.33
N THR A 596 -3.35 11.61 -29.64
CA THR A 596 -1.93 11.22 -29.48
C THR A 596 -1.81 9.87 -28.79
N VAL A 597 -2.60 9.64 -27.73
CA VAL A 597 -2.61 8.36 -27.01
C VAL A 597 -3.11 7.24 -27.93
N ALA A 598 -4.14 7.49 -28.74
CA ALA A 598 -4.62 6.52 -29.72
C ALA A 598 -3.57 6.20 -30.79
N CYS A 599 -2.85 7.20 -31.30
CA CYS A 599 -1.73 7.02 -32.22
C CYS A 599 -0.59 6.21 -31.59
N ALA A 600 -0.28 6.44 -30.31
CA ALA A 600 0.70 5.66 -29.57
C ALA A 600 0.27 4.19 -29.41
N ALA A 601 -1.02 3.97 -29.10
CA ALA A 601 -1.58 2.64 -28.94
C ALA A 601 -1.46 1.79 -30.21
N ILE A 602 -1.70 2.34 -31.40
CA ILE A 602 -1.56 1.59 -32.66
C ILE A 602 -0.11 1.47 -33.15
N TYR A 603 0.82 2.29 -32.66
CA TYR A 603 2.10 2.52 -33.35
C TYR A 603 2.93 1.24 -33.57
N ARG A 604 3.16 0.45 -32.53
CA ARG A 604 3.93 -0.80 -32.67
C ARG A 604 3.20 -1.84 -33.51
N SER A 605 1.88 -1.92 -33.38
CA SER A 605 1.06 -2.78 -34.22
C SER A 605 1.14 -2.38 -35.69
N SER A 606 1.06 -1.09 -36.02
CA SER A 606 1.27 -0.58 -37.38
C SER A 606 2.64 -0.97 -37.92
N GLN A 607 3.70 -0.87 -37.11
CA GLN A 607 5.05 -1.30 -37.49
C GLN A 607 5.12 -2.81 -37.79
N ARG A 608 4.49 -3.66 -36.97
CA ARG A 608 4.42 -5.11 -37.22
C ARG A 608 3.65 -5.45 -38.49
N LEU A 609 2.59 -4.70 -38.79
CA LEU A 609 1.70 -4.94 -39.93
C LEU A 609 2.17 -4.26 -41.23
N GLY A 610 3.23 -3.46 -41.18
CA GLY A 610 3.69 -2.68 -42.35
C GLY A 610 2.76 -1.53 -42.74
N ILE A 611 1.92 -1.06 -41.82
CA ILE A 611 0.98 0.05 -42.05
C ILE A 611 1.72 1.37 -41.82
N PRO A 612 1.78 2.29 -42.81
CA PRO A 612 2.43 3.58 -42.64
C PRO A 612 1.68 4.46 -41.64
N GLN A 613 2.41 5.32 -40.92
CA GLN A 613 1.77 6.30 -40.04
C GLN A 613 1.03 7.37 -40.84
N THR A 614 -0.17 7.73 -40.38
CA THR A 614 -0.95 8.84 -40.94
C THR A 614 -0.31 10.18 -40.65
N GLU A 615 -0.63 11.20 -41.46
CA GLU A 615 -0.14 12.57 -41.24
C GLU A 615 -0.59 13.14 -39.88
N GLU A 616 -1.80 12.78 -39.41
CA GLU A 616 -2.30 13.15 -38.08
C GLU A 616 -1.38 12.61 -36.98
N CYS A 617 -1.07 11.31 -37.00
CA CYS A 617 -0.18 10.72 -35.99
C CYS A 617 1.25 11.26 -36.07
N GLN A 618 1.79 11.46 -37.27
CA GLN A 618 3.12 12.05 -37.45
C GLN A 618 3.20 13.48 -36.85
N SER A 619 2.16 14.29 -37.05
CA SER A 619 2.06 15.64 -36.51
C SER A 619 1.97 15.63 -34.97
N LEU A 620 1.15 14.74 -34.41
CA LEU A 620 1.01 14.61 -32.96
C LEU A 620 2.31 14.14 -32.28
N PHE A 621 3.04 13.22 -32.91
CA PHE A 621 4.33 12.73 -32.40
C PHE A 621 5.42 13.81 -32.42
N LYS A 622 5.43 14.71 -33.40
CA LYS A 622 6.33 15.88 -33.37
C LYS A 622 6.14 16.75 -32.12
N LYS A 623 4.92 16.79 -31.57
CA LYS A 623 4.62 17.54 -30.35
C LYS A 623 5.03 16.79 -29.09
N TRP A 624 4.63 15.53 -28.94
CA TRP A 624 4.68 14.82 -27.65
C TRP A 624 5.82 13.80 -27.49
N CYS A 625 6.45 13.38 -28.59
CA CYS A 625 7.55 12.42 -28.52
C CYS A 625 8.82 13.08 -28.00
N TYR A 626 9.43 12.41 -27.04
CA TYR A 626 10.77 12.74 -26.60
C TYR A 626 11.80 12.41 -27.68
N SER A 627 12.71 13.35 -27.91
CA SER A 627 13.89 13.20 -28.74
C SER A 627 15.11 13.72 -27.97
N PRO A 628 16.16 12.90 -27.75
CA PRO A 628 17.37 13.36 -27.07
C PRO A 628 17.94 14.63 -27.71
N GLY A 629 18.25 15.63 -26.88
CA GLY A 629 18.83 16.90 -27.33
C GLY A 629 17.87 17.86 -28.02
N SER A 630 16.57 17.55 -28.13
CA SER A 630 15.56 18.44 -28.72
C SER A 630 14.53 18.85 -27.66
N LYS A 631 14.41 20.15 -27.37
CA LYS A 631 13.34 20.64 -26.49
C LYS A 631 11.98 20.40 -27.17
N PRO A 632 10.99 19.81 -26.48
CA PRO A 632 9.69 19.55 -27.06
C PRO A 632 8.94 20.87 -27.32
N ALA A 633 8.06 20.87 -28.32
CA ALA A 633 7.26 22.05 -28.68
C ALA A 633 6.21 22.44 -27.62
N HIS A 634 6.01 21.63 -26.58
CA HIS A 634 5.08 21.85 -25.47
C HIS A 634 5.80 22.21 -24.15
N ALA A 635 7.07 22.63 -24.21
CA ALA A 635 7.91 22.96 -23.06
C ALA A 635 7.44 24.17 -22.22
N ASP A 636 6.31 24.79 -22.55
CA ASP A 636 5.70 25.78 -21.65
C ASP A 636 5.08 25.03 -20.45
N PRO A 637 5.43 25.40 -19.21
CA PRO A 637 4.88 24.74 -18.02
C PRO A 637 3.36 25.00 -17.94
N TYR A 638 2.59 24.03 -18.42
CA TYR A 638 1.18 23.88 -18.13
C TYR A 638 1.07 22.98 -16.87
N PRO A 639 0.13 23.19 -15.94
CA PRO A 639 -1.17 23.86 -16.06
C PRO A 639 -1.11 25.38 -16.24
N PRO A 640 -2.15 26.03 -16.79
CA PRO A 640 -2.14 27.47 -16.94
C PRO A 640 -1.94 28.05 -15.54
N ASN A 641 -1.12 29.10 -15.48
CA ASN A 641 -0.66 29.86 -14.33
C ASN A 641 -1.73 30.37 -13.31
N LYS A 642 -2.94 29.80 -13.24
CA LYS A 642 -3.92 30.04 -12.18
C LYS A 642 -3.59 29.32 -10.88
N TYR A 643 -2.98 28.13 -10.89
CA TYR A 643 -2.65 27.38 -9.67
C TYR A 643 -1.16 27.33 -9.32
N TYR A 644 -0.26 27.64 -10.27
CA TYR A 644 1.18 27.77 -10.03
C TYR A 644 1.57 29.13 -9.42
N LYS A 645 0.70 30.15 -9.56
CA LYS A 645 0.93 31.50 -9.02
C LYS A 645 0.54 31.64 -7.54
N THR A 646 0.91 30.70 -6.70
CA THR A 646 1.23 31.02 -5.31
C THR A 646 2.26 30.01 -4.83
N GLY A 647 3.45 30.50 -4.48
CA GLY A 647 4.37 29.82 -3.57
C GLY A 647 3.80 29.70 -2.15
N GLU A 648 2.49 29.63 -2.01
CA GLU A 648 1.78 29.37 -0.78
C GLU A 648 1.85 27.86 -0.56
N ARG A 649 2.71 27.48 0.38
CA ARG A 649 2.43 26.29 1.18
C ARG A 649 0.99 26.45 1.66
N PHE A 650 0.12 25.50 1.36
CA PHE A 650 -1.12 25.39 2.10
C PHE A 650 -0.72 25.22 3.57
N HIS A 651 -0.87 26.28 4.36
CA HIS A 651 -0.87 26.17 5.80
C HIS A 651 -1.99 25.19 6.16
N PRO A 652 -1.77 24.24 7.09
CA PRO A 652 -2.87 23.42 7.57
C PRO A 652 -3.97 24.38 8.03
N GLU A 653 -5.22 24.10 7.62
CA GLU A 653 -6.38 24.82 8.15
C GLU A 653 -6.26 24.89 9.68
N PRO A 654 -6.69 26.01 10.27
CA PRO A 654 -6.47 26.28 11.68
C PRO A 654 -7.04 25.14 12.52
N LYS A 655 -6.28 24.77 13.55
CA LYS A 655 -6.80 23.99 14.68
C LYS A 655 -8.20 24.50 14.99
N THR A 656 -9.16 23.60 15.06
CA THR A 656 -10.46 23.87 15.66
C THR A 656 -10.21 24.29 17.11
N ASP A 657 -10.05 25.60 17.31
CA ASP A 657 -10.13 26.22 18.61
C ASP A 657 -11.58 26.10 19.08
N ASN A 658 -11.84 25.04 19.84
CA ASN A 658 -12.81 25.13 20.93
C ASN A 658 -12.18 26.02 22.02
N THR A 659 -12.13 27.33 21.80
CA THR A 659 -11.79 28.30 22.85
C THR A 659 -13.07 28.75 23.53
N GLY A 660 -13.32 28.16 24.70
CA GLY A 660 -13.85 28.94 25.81
C GLY A 660 -12.65 29.40 26.63
N LEU A 661 -12.42 30.72 26.65
CA LEU A 661 -11.68 31.54 27.64
C LEU A 661 -10.59 32.45 27.03
N THR A 662 -11.07 33.66 26.71
CA THR A 662 -10.48 35.00 26.95
C THR A 662 -8.99 35.24 26.71
N GLU A 663 -8.78 36.14 25.75
CA GLU A 663 -7.58 36.93 25.46
C GLU A 663 -7.00 37.64 26.71
N THR A 664 -5.68 37.60 26.83
CA THR A 664 -4.92 38.72 27.40
C THR A 664 -3.73 39.00 26.50
N ILE A 665 -3.74 40.21 25.94
CA ILE A 665 -2.73 40.82 25.10
C ILE A 665 -1.47 41.09 25.94
N VAL A 666 -0.31 40.61 25.48
CA VAL A 666 0.99 41.28 25.70
C VAL A 666 1.80 41.16 24.41
N ALA A 667 1.91 42.28 23.71
CA ALA A 667 2.94 42.50 22.69
C ALA A 667 4.26 42.76 23.42
N GLU A 668 5.35 42.08 23.02
CA GLU A 668 6.68 42.70 22.94
C GLU A 668 7.75 41.82 22.28
N ASN A 669 8.58 42.51 21.49
CA ASN A 669 9.96 42.20 21.08
C ASN A 669 10.22 41.26 19.89
N ALA A 670 10.19 41.91 18.72
CA ALA A 670 11.01 41.59 17.55
C ALA A 670 12.52 41.72 17.90
N ASN A 671 13.19 40.59 18.17
CA ASN A 671 14.66 40.41 18.01
C ASN A 671 15.12 38.96 18.34
N ALA A 672 14.43 37.94 17.82
CA ALA A 672 14.91 36.56 17.92
C ALA A 672 15.42 36.07 16.56
N LYS A 673 16.70 35.63 16.52
CA LYS A 673 17.31 34.93 15.37
C LYS A 673 16.41 33.76 14.92
N PRO A 674 16.33 33.46 13.61
CA PRO A 674 15.58 32.32 13.12
C PRO A 674 16.18 31.02 13.71
N PRO A 675 15.35 30.04 14.10
CA PRO A 675 15.84 28.74 14.54
C PRO A 675 16.53 28.02 13.37
N PRO A 676 17.55 27.18 13.64
CA PRO A 676 18.25 26.45 12.60
C PRO A 676 17.28 25.56 11.83
N ALA A 677 17.46 25.49 10.51
CA ALA A 677 16.63 24.74 9.57
C ALA A 677 16.39 23.31 10.08
N THR A 678 15.13 23.01 10.41
CA THR A 678 14.69 21.65 10.72
C THR A 678 14.86 20.79 9.47
N GLN A 679 15.85 19.89 9.50
CA GLN A 679 16.01 18.83 8.50
C GLN A 679 14.69 18.08 8.30
N SER A 680 14.28 17.88 7.05
CA SER A 680 13.02 17.24 6.73
C SER A 680 12.99 15.77 7.19
N ILE A 681 11.79 15.32 7.53
CA ILE A 681 11.49 14.00 8.08
C ILE A 681 12.02 12.84 7.21
N ALA A 682 12.07 13.02 5.89
CA ALA A 682 12.61 12.07 4.95
C ALA A 682 14.15 11.97 4.98
N SER A 683 14.87 13.05 5.31
CA SER A 683 16.34 12.99 5.43
C SER A 683 16.79 12.26 6.69
N LYS A 684 16.00 12.35 7.78
CA LYS A 684 16.23 11.56 9.00
C LYS A 684 15.94 10.08 8.75
N ALA A 685 14.82 9.74 8.11
CA ALA A 685 14.50 8.35 7.77
C ALA A 685 15.54 7.72 6.82
N TRP A 686 15.96 8.46 5.79
CA TRP A 686 17.00 8.02 4.86
C TRP A 686 18.38 7.93 5.52
N GLY A 687 18.73 8.88 6.39
CA GLY A 687 19.98 8.84 7.16
C GLY A 687 20.00 7.69 8.17
N TRP A 688 18.85 7.35 8.75
CA TRP A 688 18.70 6.19 9.63
C TRP A 688 18.83 4.88 8.85
N PHE A 689 18.20 4.79 7.67
CA PHE A 689 18.32 3.65 6.76
C PHE A 689 19.77 3.46 6.29
N LYS A 690 20.47 4.54 5.93
CA LYS A 690 21.89 4.51 5.54
C LYS A 690 22.86 4.14 6.66
N ASN A 691 22.51 4.38 7.92
CA ASN A 691 23.37 4.06 9.07
C ASN A 691 23.10 2.65 9.63
N LEU A 692 22.08 1.96 9.13
CA LEU A 692 21.67 0.62 9.56
C LEU A 692 22.13 -0.52 8.63
N PHE A 693 22.47 -0.17 7.38
CA PHE A 693 23.14 -1.01 6.38
C PHE A 693 24.58 -0.52 6.23
#